data_AF-A0A3L7VT49-F1
#
_entry.id   AF-A0A3L7VT49-F1
#
_cell.length_a   1.000
_cell.length_b   1.000
_cell.length_c   1.000
_cell.angle_alpha   90.00
_cell.angle_beta   90.00
_cell.angle_gamma   90.00
#
_symmetry.space_group_name_H-M   'P 1'
#
loop_
_entity.id
_entity.type
_entity.pdbx_description
1 polymer ?
#
loop_
_entity_poly.entity_id
_entity_poly.type
_entity_poly.pdbx_seq_one_letter_code
_entity_poly.pdbx_strand_id
1 'polypeptide(L)'
;MLTWIHYDTFEISPAICQNPTSSGHHHEPQDGDCNMDTETNGSHELTQQMTVDQVIHALRYCDDEVPVAALRAAVAYGAEIVPALIAEIENAAEESANGDPLLHDSHRLAVMLLTVIDARDALPEILDAFRDDDYIELPLFSEMLTDTLPHVVAQLADSAATVIAEMDDPGCESFYYQAMIEALFGLVAEGKASREEAARVLLQRVAKLTSAADREVIASLVVALTDLAAPGTEELVMEIFDRESVDPTIIDRNACQAAFAHADEHFERKAEEFRRNRIGDPVEYFQLLPRSFADDFPPEDVDQAIARIREGGDLNDILSAVRWLRRHREESTPPLMQILKDAATFRDDETDEEWLVSDAHDIAAVLLTEFEFTEALPVVLKGVCHPNPEVVSRFTDVTMTYLDQIVGRLASHPDAIRKLAEAPNVDEAVRSELVDGIYWMIVEGKLSRESAIEYLRSWMNQTIEKSDEALTTTIIGVLLDLEAKEAEVDIRRAFSQDCIDEYRLCEEEVDDWLEEENVDFREELEDRRRYRRIENSIVEVRSWQSNRDDEDELDGYDPDGFDDEDGDENGFDEREPLLLPPGLDLEGATEYVNGLESLRQMRLSERARQQDPYEDYDPAPVETIRTADSKVGRNDPCPCGSGRKYKKCCLKADD
;
A
#
# COMPACT_ATOMS: atom_id res chain seq x y z
N MET A 1 -24.65 -16.66 -5.97
CA MET A 1 -25.53 -16.79 -4.79
C MET A 1 -25.41 -15.49 -4.01
N LEU A 2 -25.96 -14.40 -4.56
CA LEU A 2 -25.91 -13.05 -4.00
C LEU A 2 -27.33 -12.49 -4.07
N THR A 3 -28.01 -12.50 -2.94
CA THR A 3 -29.35 -11.94 -2.76
C THR A 3 -29.23 -10.44 -2.59
N TRP A 4 -29.77 -9.68 -3.55
CA TRP A 4 -30.11 -8.27 -3.39
C TRP A 4 -31.07 -8.13 -2.20
N ILE A 5 -30.60 -7.55 -1.10
CA ILE A 5 -31.45 -7.21 0.05
C ILE A 5 -32.06 -5.84 -0.25
N HIS A 6 -33.35 -5.84 -0.58
CA HIS A 6 -34.18 -4.64 -0.50
C HIS A 6 -34.18 -4.14 0.95
N TYR A 7 -33.64 -2.93 1.17
CA TYR A 7 -33.88 -2.19 2.41
C TYR A 7 -35.34 -1.71 2.43
N ASP A 8 -36.20 -2.52 3.05
CA ASP A 8 -37.51 -2.07 3.48
C ASP A 8 -37.35 -0.97 4.53
N THR A 9 -38.06 0.13 4.30
CA THR A 9 -38.15 1.32 5.14
C THR A 9 -38.42 0.99 6.61
N PHE A 10 -37.47 1.27 7.50
CA PHE A 10 -37.74 1.40 8.93
C PHE A 10 -38.36 2.77 9.20
N GLU A 11 -39.68 2.80 9.47
CA GLU A 11 -40.35 3.95 10.07
C GLU A 11 -39.80 4.20 11.48
N ILE A 12 -38.94 5.22 11.64
CA ILE A 12 -38.58 5.74 12.96
C ILE A 12 -39.73 6.62 13.46
N SER A 13 -40.48 6.11 14.43
CA SER A 13 -41.53 6.84 15.13
C SER A 13 -40.93 7.98 16.00
N PRO A 14 -41.37 9.25 15.87
CA PRO A 14 -40.85 10.34 16.68
C PRO A 14 -41.61 10.43 18.01
N ALA A 15 -41.11 9.75 19.03
CA ALA A 15 -41.55 9.98 20.40
C ALA A 15 -40.41 9.74 21.38
N ILE A 16 -39.87 10.84 21.93
CA ILE A 16 -39.55 11.09 23.34
C ILE A 16 -38.57 12.28 23.39
N CYS A 17 -39.13 13.48 23.59
CA CYS A 17 -38.49 14.54 24.37
C CYS A 17 -39.54 15.60 24.71
N GLN A 18 -40.49 15.22 25.56
CA GLN A 18 -41.26 16.20 26.33
C GLN A 18 -40.52 16.41 27.65
N ASN A 19 -40.08 17.63 27.92
CA ASN A 19 -39.83 18.06 29.29
C ASN A 19 -40.70 19.30 29.62
N PRO A 20 -41.27 19.37 30.83
CA PRO A 20 -42.43 20.19 31.10
C PRO A 20 -42.07 21.61 31.53
N THR A 21 -43.02 22.50 31.26
CA THR A 21 -43.07 23.89 31.71
C THR A 21 -43.12 24.01 33.24
N SER A 22 -42.42 25.01 33.81
CA SER A 22 -42.98 25.80 34.92
C SER A 22 -42.28 27.15 35.12
N SER A 23 -43.14 28.18 35.19
CA SER A 23 -43.07 29.44 35.95
C SER A 23 -41.87 30.38 35.79
N GLY A 24 -42.14 31.54 35.18
CA GLY A 24 -41.22 32.68 35.15
C GLY A 24 -41.30 33.60 36.36
N HIS A 25 -40.39 34.57 36.37
CA HIS A 25 -40.53 35.87 37.01
C HIS A 25 -39.79 36.92 36.17
N HIS A 26 -40.50 38.01 35.89
CA HIS A 26 -40.04 39.21 35.21
C HIS A 26 -38.95 39.92 35.99
N HIS A 27 -37.85 40.29 35.31
CA HIS A 27 -37.18 41.58 35.52
C HIS A 27 -36.40 41.97 34.26
N GLU A 28 -36.75 43.11 33.70
CA GLU A 28 -36.07 43.84 32.61
C GLU A 28 -35.12 44.90 33.23
N PRO A 29 -34.21 45.53 32.45
CA PRO A 29 -32.78 45.26 32.44
C PRO A 29 -31.96 46.35 33.15
N GLN A 30 -30.70 46.04 33.50
CA GLN A 30 -29.70 47.07 33.79
C GLN A 30 -28.44 46.80 32.99
N ASP A 31 -28.09 47.82 32.21
CA ASP A 31 -26.92 47.93 31.36
C ASP A 31 -25.62 47.68 32.14
N GLY A 32 -24.75 46.86 31.56
CA GLY A 32 -23.41 46.60 32.06
C GLY A 32 -22.61 45.76 31.07
N ASP A 33 -22.02 46.45 30.08
CA ASP A 33 -20.89 46.04 29.23
C ASP A 33 -20.69 44.53 29.00
N CYS A 34 -21.34 44.01 27.95
CA CYS A 34 -20.90 42.78 27.30
C CYS A 34 -19.65 43.09 26.45
N ASN A 35 -18.49 42.71 26.97
CA ASN A 35 -17.33 42.42 26.14
C ASN A 35 -17.66 41.12 25.38
N MET A 36 -18.23 41.26 24.17
CA MET A 36 -18.12 40.21 23.16
C MET A 36 -16.68 40.18 22.67
N ASP A 37 -16.18 38.96 22.48
CA ASP A 37 -15.00 38.56 21.68
C ASP A 37 -14.10 37.65 22.52
N THR A 38 -14.38 36.33 22.52
CA THR A 38 -13.38 35.24 22.54
C THR A 38 -14.07 33.87 22.57
N GLU A 39 -14.80 33.45 21.51
CA GLU A 39 -15.17 32.03 21.33
C GLU A 39 -15.15 31.59 19.84
N THR A 40 -14.31 32.23 19.02
CA THR A 40 -14.06 31.81 17.62
C THR A 40 -12.58 31.56 17.32
N ASN A 41 -11.68 31.73 18.29
CA ASN A 41 -10.25 31.46 18.10
C ASN A 41 -9.81 30.02 18.42
N GLY A 42 -10.66 29.18 19.00
CA GLY A 42 -10.28 27.83 19.42
C GLY A 42 -10.26 26.76 18.31
N SER A 43 -10.96 26.98 17.19
CA SER A 43 -11.00 26.04 16.06
C SER A 43 -9.92 26.29 15.01
N HIS A 44 -9.33 27.49 14.99
CA HIS A 44 -8.24 27.86 14.08
C HIS A 44 -6.84 27.56 14.65
N GLU A 45 -6.71 27.36 15.97
CA GLU A 45 -5.42 27.02 16.60
C GLU A 45 -5.08 25.52 16.53
N LEU A 46 -6.07 24.64 16.32
CA LEU A 46 -5.86 23.18 16.24
C LEU A 46 -5.47 22.70 14.83
N THR A 47 -5.73 23.49 13.79
CA THR A 47 -5.39 23.17 12.40
C THR A 47 -3.93 23.45 12.03
N GLN A 48 -3.11 23.97 12.96
CA GLN A 48 -1.69 24.26 12.75
C GLN A 48 -0.73 23.21 13.35
N GLN A 49 -1.16 21.97 13.60
CA GLN A 49 -0.33 20.98 14.30
C GLN A 49 0.28 19.87 13.44
N MET A 50 -0.21 19.64 12.22
CA MET A 50 0.34 18.60 11.32
C MET A 50 0.91 19.25 10.07
N THR A 51 2.07 18.79 9.60
CA THR A 51 2.58 19.08 8.25
C THR A 51 1.82 18.25 7.21
N VAL A 52 1.93 18.59 5.91
CA VAL A 52 1.38 17.75 4.83
C VAL A 52 1.89 16.31 4.93
N ASP A 53 3.20 16.12 5.16
CA ASP A 53 3.79 14.79 5.32
C ASP A 53 3.19 14.02 6.50
N GLN A 54 2.95 14.71 7.63
CA GLN A 54 2.31 14.10 8.80
C GLN A 54 0.85 13.72 8.50
N VAL A 55 0.15 14.49 7.67
CA VAL A 55 -1.20 14.15 7.23
C VAL A 55 -1.18 12.91 6.34
N ILE A 56 -0.33 12.89 5.29
CA ILE A 56 -0.22 11.73 4.39
C ILE A 56 0.19 10.47 5.15
N HIS A 57 1.20 10.56 6.02
CA HIS A 57 1.61 9.46 6.88
C HIS A 57 0.42 8.94 7.73
N ALA A 58 -0.36 9.84 8.36
CA ALA A 58 -1.52 9.42 9.13
C ALA A 58 -2.64 8.78 8.28
N LEU A 59 -2.75 9.11 6.99
CA LEU A 59 -3.72 8.47 6.08
C LEU A 59 -3.26 7.08 5.65
N ARG A 60 -1.95 6.87 5.42
CA ARG A 60 -1.37 5.56 5.10
C ARG A 60 -1.54 4.54 6.22
N TYR A 61 -1.43 4.97 7.48
CA TYR A 61 -1.40 4.06 8.64
C TYR A 61 -2.63 4.15 9.54
N CYS A 62 -3.81 4.38 8.96
CA CYS A 62 -5.05 4.62 9.70
C CYS A 62 -5.90 3.37 10.05
N ASP A 63 -5.30 2.17 10.03
CA ASP A 63 -6.04 0.90 10.16
C ASP A 63 -6.87 0.75 11.44
N ASP A 64 -6.46 1.38 12.55
CA ASP A 64 -7.04 1.11 13.87
C ASP A 64 -8.18 2.06 14.25
N GLU A 65 -8.13 3.32 13.80
CA GLU A 65 -9.05 4.39 14.13
C GLU A 65 -9.17 5.40 12.98
N VAL A 66 -10.36 5.98 12.83
CA VAL A 66 -10.57 7.06 11.86
C VAL A 66 -9.60 8.20 12.18
N PRO A 67 -8.72 8.62 11.25
CA PRO A 67 -7.67 9.59 11.53
C PRO A 67 -8.25 11.01 11.48
N VAL A 68 -9.19 11.32 12.39
CA VAL A 68 -10.03 12.53 12.37
C VAL A 68 -9.21 13.81 12.31
N ALA A 69 -8.09 13.87 13.03
CA ALA A 69 -7.20 15.03 13.02
C ALA A 69 -6.55 15.22 11.64
N ALA A 70 -6.06 14.14 11.03
CA ALA A 70 -5.45 14.16 9.71
C ALA A 70 -6.48 14.49 8.61
N LEU A 71 -7.68 13.89 8.64
CA LEU A 71 -8.76 14.19 7.70
C LEU A 71 -9.16 15.67 7.77
N ARG A 72 -9.30 16.22 8.99
CA ARG A 72 -9.61 17.65 9.17
C ARG A 72 -8.47 18.55 8.73
N ALA A 73 -7.21 18.16 8.97
CA ALA A 73 -6.05 18.91 8.51
C ALA A 73 -5.94 18.89 6.97
N ALA A 74 -6.18 17.75 6.33
CA ALA A 74 -6.22 17.62 4.87
C ALA A 74 -7.25 18.59 4.26
N VAL A 75 -8.48 18.60 4.79
CA VAL A 75 -9.51 19.55 4.36
C VAL A 75 -9.10 21.00 4.58
N ALA A 76 -8.45 21.30 5.70
CA ALA A 76 -7.98 22.65 6.01
C ALA A 76 -6.85 23.13 5.09
N TYR A 77 -5.98 22.23 4.61
CA TYR A 77 -4.93 22.55 3.64
C TYR A 77 -5.48 22.94 2.27
N GLY A 78 -6.61 22.36 1.86
CA GLY A 78 -7.24 22.66 0.57
C GLY A 78 -6.28 22.42 -0.60
N ALA A 79 -6.05 23.43 -1.44
CA ALA A 79 -5.20 23.29 -2.64
C ALA A 79 -3.74 22.89 -2.35
N GLU A 80 -3.22 23.18 -1.15
CA GLU A 80 -1.81 22.90 -0.80
C GLU A 80 -1.51 21.40 -0.69
N ILE A 81 -2.49 20.56 -0.31
CA ILE A 81 -2.30 19.10 -0.16
C ILE A 81 -2.58 18.32 -1.46
N VAL A 82 -3.20 18.95 -2.47
CA VAL A 82 -3.62 18.29 -3.72
C VAL A 82 -2.50 17.50 -4.40
N PRO A 83 -1.27 18.04 -4.58
CA PRO A 83 -0.20 17.27 -5.22
C PRO A 83 0.18 16.00 -4.45
N ALA A 84 0.14 16.06 -3.12
CA ALA A 84 0.45 14.90 -2.28
C ALA A 84 -0.65 13.83 -2.35
N LEU A 85 -1.92 14.24 -2.42
CA LEU A 85 -3.04 13.30 -2.60
C LEU A 85 -3.06 12.66 -3.98
N ILE A 86 -2.71 13.40 -5.04
CA ILE A 86 -2.55 12.83 -6.39
C ILE A 86 -1.43 11.78 -6.39
N ALA A 87 -0.30 12.08 -5.75
CA ALA A 87 0.81 11.12 -5.64
C ALA A 87 0.40 9.82 -4.94
N GLU A 88 -0.48 9.84 -3.94
CA GLU A 88 -1.00 8.59 -3.33
C GLU A 88 -1.80 7.74 -4.33
N ILE A 89 -2.53 8.36 -5.25
CA ILE A 89 -3.29 7.65 -6.29
C ILE A 89 -2.35 7.10 -7.36
N GLU A 90 -1.38 7.91 -7.81
CA GLU A 90 -0.40 7.51 -8.84
C GLU A 90 0.49 6.37 -8.34
N ASN A 91 0.99 6.44 -7.10
CA ASN A 91 1.81 5.39 -6.52
C ASN A 91 1.04 4.07 -6.41
N ALA A 92 -0.21 4.11 -5.92
CA ALA A 92 -1.03 2.91 -5.81
C ALA A 92 -1.37 2.30 -7.18
N ALA A 93 -1.57 3.13 -8.20
CA ALA A 93 -1.73 2.66 -9.58
C ALA A 93 -0.45 2.01 -10.13
N GLU A 94 0.73 2.55 -9.81
CA GLU A 94 2.02 1.97 -10.19
C GLU A 94 2.30 0.64 -9.48
N GLU A 95 2.10 0.58 -8.17
CA GLU A 95 2.20 -0.65 -7.36
C GLU A 95 1.29 -1.74 -7.92
N SER A 96 0.00 -1.42 -8.12
CA SER A 96 -0.97 -2.35 -8.69
C SER A 96 -0.54 -2.83 -10.08
N ALA A 97 -0.08 -1.93 -10.97
CA ALA A 97 0.38 -2.27 -12.31
C ALA A 97 1.63 -3.18 -12.33
N ASN A 98 2.46 -3.10 -11.30
CA ASN A 98 3.64 -3.96 -11.11
C ASN A 98 3.29 -5.32 -10.49
N GLY A 99 2.03 -5.51 -10.03
CA GLY A 99 1.62 -6.67 -9.26
C GLY A 99 2.03 -6.60 -7.78
N ASP A 100 2.46 -5.43 -7.31
CA ASP A 100 2.82 -5.22 -5.91
C ASP A 100 1.54 -5.14 -5.05
N PRO A 101 1.54 -5.74 -3.85
CA PRO A 101 0.39 -5.68 -2.95
C PRO A 101 0.18 -4.27 -2.41
N LEU A 102 -1.07 -3.79 -2.45
CA LEU A 102 -1.43 -2.52 -1.82
C LEU A 102 -1.48 -2.68 -0.29
N LEU A 103 -0.49 -2.09 0.38
CA LEU A 103 -0.33 -2.24 1.82
C LEU A 103 -1.27 -1.33 2.64
N HIS A 104 -1.81 -0.27 2.04
CA HIS A 104 -2.70 0.71 2.70
C HIS A 104 -3.77 1.30 1.76
N ASP A 105 -4.84 1.85 2.33
CA ASP A 105 -5.97 2.45 1.60
C ASP A 105 -5.85 3.98 1.38
N SER A 106 -4.65 4.56 1.46
CA SER A 106 -4.48 6.02 1.37
C SER A 106 -4.97 6.59 0.04
N HIS A 107 -4.88 5.84 -1.06
CA HIS A 107 -5.37 6.23 -2.39
C HIS A 107 -6.90 6.42 -2.42
N ARG A 108 -7.65 5.56 -1.73
CA ARG A 108 -9.12 5.67 -1.60
C ARG A 108 -9.51 6.92 -0.82
N LEU A 109 -8.78 7.20 0.25
CA LEU A 109 -8.95 8.42 1.05
C LEU A 109 -8.56 9.66 0.27
N ALA A 110 -7.54 9.58 -0.59
CA ALA A 110 -7.10 10.67 -1.44
C ALA A 110 -8.20 11.07 -2.44
N VAL A 111 -8.83 10.12 -3.14
CA VAL A 111 -9.97 10.39 -4.05
C VAL A 111 -11.11 11.12 -3.32
N MET A 112 -11.46 10.63 -2.13
CA MET A 112 -12.47 11.27 -1.29
C MET A 112 -12.06 12.69 -0.91
N LEU A 113 -10.86 12.89 -0.36
CA LEU A 113 -10.38 14.19 0.10
C LEU A 113 -10.29 15.20 -1.05
N LEU A 114 -9.77 14.80 -2.21
CA LEU A 114 -9.75 15.61 -3.44
C LEU A 114 -11.16 16.05 -3.83
N THR A 115 -12.15 15.18 -3.66
CA THR A 115 -13.56 15.51 -3.91
C THR A 115 -14.09 16.53 -2.91
N VAL A 116 -13.86 16.31 -1.60
CA VAL A 116 -14.34 17.18 -0.52
C VAL A 116 -13.76 18.59 -0.61
N ILE A 117 -12.48 18.72 -0.97
CA ILE A 117 -11.82 20.02 -1.11
C ILE A 117 -12.08 20.69 -2.48
N ASP A 118 -12.95 20.11 -3.32
CA ASP A 118 -13.30 20.58 -4.67
C ASP A 118 -12.08 20.75 -5.59
N ALA A 119 -11.15 19.79 -5.57
CA ALA A 119 -9.95 19.78 -6.40
C ALA A 119 -10.25 19.38 -7.85
N ARG A 120 -10.95 20.26 -8.59
CA ARG A 120 -11.39 20.02 -9.98
C ARG A 120 -10.26 19.67 -10.94
N ASP A 121 -9.08 20.27 -10.73
CA ASP A 121 -7.90 20.05 -11.56
C ASP A 121 -7.31 18.64 -11.40
N ALA A 122 -7.68 17.89 -10.35
CA ALA A 122 -7.25 16.51 -10.10
C ALA A 122 -8.16 15.44 -10.75
N LEU A 123 -9.29 15.87 -11.35
CA LEU A 123 -10.24 14.94 -11.95
C LEU A 123 -9.63 14.09 -13.07
N PRO A 124 -8.76 14.59 -13.98
CA PRO A 124 -8.12 13.77 -14.99
C PRO A 124 -7.30 12.61 -14.39
N GLU A 125 -6.53 12.88 -13.35
CA GLU A 125 -5.68 11.89 -12.66
C GLU A 125 -6.53 10.85 -11.94
N ILE A 126 -7.64 11.26 -11.30
CA ILE A 126 -8.61 10.32 -10.73
C ILE A 126 -9.21 9.42 -11.82
N LEU A 127 -9.68 9.99 -12.93
CA LEU A 127 -10.29 9.21 -14.01
C LEU A 127 -9.30 8.22 -14.64
N ASP A 128 -8.04 8.61 -14.82
CA ASP A 128 -6.97 7.73 -15.33
C ASP A 128 -6.80 6.51 -14.42
N ALA A 129 -6.73 6.72 -13.10
CA ALA A 129 -6.55 5.64 -12.13
C ALA A 129 -7.74 4.66 -12.05
N PHE A 130 -8.96 5.12 -12.30
CA PHE A 130 -10.15 4.24 -12.36
C PHE A 130 -10.31 3.53 -13.71
N ARG A 131 -9.73 4.05 -14.80
CA ARG A 131 -9.82 3.40 -16.13
C ARG A 131 -9.01 2.11 -16.19
N ASP A 132 -7.89 2.07 -15.48
CA ASP A 132 -6.98 0.93 -15.47
C ASP A 132 -7.39 -0.15 -14.43
N ASP A 133 -8.53 0.04 -13.73
CA ASP A 133 -9.01 -0.79 -12.61
C ASP A 133 -9.64 -2.15 -13.00
N ASP A 134 -9.52 -2.59 -14.25
CA ASP A 134 -10.31 -3.73 -14.76
C ASP A 134 -9.54 -5.05 -14.97
N TYR A 135 -8.22 -5.16 -14.76
CA TYR A 135 -7.50 -6.41 -15.10
C TYR A 135 -6.22 -6.76 -14.31
N ILE A 136 -6.24 -6.69 -12.98
CA ILE A 136 -5.22 -7.35 -12.15
C ILE A 136 -5.94 -8.05 -10.98
N GLU A 137 -5.38 -9.16 -10.51
CA GLU A 137 -5.92 -9.98 -9.41
C GLU A 137 -6.21 -9.19 -8.10
N LEU A 138 -5.77 -7.93 -8.04
CA LEU A 138 -5.95 -6.97 -6.96
C LEU A 138 -6.58 -5.66 -7.47
N PRO A 139 -7.92 -5.53 -7.49
CA PRO A 139 -8.56 -4.31 -7.99
C PRO A 139 -8.32 -3.11 -7.06
N LEU A 140 -7.79 -2.03 -7.64
CA LEU A 140 -7.37 -0.79 -6.97
C LEU A 140 -8.57 -0.04 -6.36
N PHE A 141 -9.67 0.04 -7.12
CA PHE A 141 -10.88 0.79 -6.79
C PHE A 141 -12.19 0.02 -7.02
N SER A 142 -12.19 -1.30 -7.21
CA SER A 142 -13.41 -2.06 -7.56
C SER A 142 -14.66 -1.72 -6.73
N GLU A 143 -14.53 -1.56 -5.41
CA GLU A 143 -15.65 -1.19 -4.52
C GLU A 143 -16.11 0.28 -4.69
N MET A 144 -15.22 1.16 -5.16
CA MET A 144 -15.49 2.57 -5.42
C MET A 144 -15.98 2.84 -6.85
N LEU A 145 -15.71 1.94 -7.79
CA LEU A 145 -15.95 2.15 -9.22
C LEU A 145 -17.43 2.47 -9.53
N THR A 146 -18.36 1.68 -9.02
CA THR A 146 -19.79 1.89 -9.27
C THR A 146 -20.44 2.82 -8.26
N ASP A 147 -20.01 2.77 -6.99
CA ASP A 147 -20.74 3.41 -5.91
C ASP A 147 -20.21 4.81 -5.58
N THR A 148 -18.94 5.10 -5.88
CA THR A 148 -18.28 6.34 -5.48
C THR A 148 -17.92 7.22 -6.68
N LEU A 149 -17.35 6.64 -7.74
CA LEU A 149 -16.90 7.38 -8.92
C LEU A 149 -18.00 8.29 -9.52
N PRO A 150 -19.29 7.88 -9.64
CA PRO A 150 -20.32 8.76 -10.16
C PRO A 150 -20.47 10.06 -9.36
N HIS A 151 -20.36 9.98 -8.03
CA HIS A 151 -20.45 11.13 -7.13
C HIS A 151 -19.19 11.99 -7.16
N VAL A 152 -18.00 11.40 -7.35
CA VAL A 152 -16.75 12.13 -7.57
C VAL A 152 -16.86 12.98 -8.83
N VAL A 153 -17.22 12.37 -9.96
CA VAL A 153 -17.33 13.04 -11.25
C VAL A 153 -18.43 14.10 -11.24
N ALA A 154 -19.60 13.80 -10.68
CA ALA A 154 -20.69 14.76 -10.58
C ALA A 154 -20.29 16.01 -9.77
N GLN A 155 -19.42 15.89 -8.76
CA GLN A 155 -18.95 17.00 -7.94
C GLN A 155 -17.79 17.79 -8.56
N LEU A 156 -16.84 17.12 -9.19
CA LEU A 156 -15.62 17.75 -9.71
C LEU A 156 -15.75 18.22 -11.16
N ALA A 157 -16.50 17.53 -12.02
CA ALA A 157 -16.63 17.93 -13.41
C ALA A 157 -17.45 19.23 -13.53
N ASP A 158 -17.06 20.09 -14.48
CA ASP A 158 -17.72 21.37 -14.73
C ASP A 158 -18.97 21.22 -15.62
N SER A 159 -19.02 20.18 -16.45
CA SER A 159 -20.11 19.96 -17.41
C SER A 159 -20.16 18.52 -17.90
N ALA A 160 -21.22 18.19 -18.64
CA ALA A 160 -21.36 16.88 -19.30
C ALA A 160 -20.24 16.58 -20.32
N ALA A 161 -19.46 17.58 -20.77
CA ALA A 161 -18.41 17.37 -21.76
C ALA A 161 -17.35 16.37 -21.29
N THR A 162 -16.99 16.39 -20.00
CA THR A 162 -16.03 15.42 -19.42
C THR A 162 -16.57 14.01 -19.53
N VAL A 163 -17.78 13.77 -19.01
CA VAL A 163 -18.43 12.45 -19.05
C VAL A 163 -18.64 11.96 -20.50
N ILE A 164 -19.01 12.85 -21.42
CA ILE A 164 -19.16 12.49 -22.83
C ILE A 164 -17.84 12.02 -23.43
N ALA A 165 -16.72 12.68 -23.10
CA ALA A 165 -15.40 12.30 -23.59
C ALA A 165 -14.97 10.92 -23.06
N GLU A 166 -15.20 10.65 -21.77
CA GLU A 166 -14.99 9.32 -21.17
C GLU A 166 -15.80 8.23 -21.88
N MET A 167 -17.10 8.46 -22.08
CA MET A 167 -18.00 7.50 -22.75
C MET A 167 -17.77 7.35 -24.27
N ASP A 168 -17.00 8.25 -24.90
CA ASP A 168 -16.64 8.15 -26.33
C ASP A 168 -15.29 7.44 -26.54
N ASP A 169 -14.58 7.09 -25.45
CA ASP A 169 -13.36 6.28 -25.53
C ASP A 169 -13.68 4.85 -25.99
N PRO A 170 -13.08 4.36 -27.09
CA PRO A 170 -13.28 2.99 -27.56
C PRO A 170 -12.83 1.90 -26.59
N GLY A 171 -11.94 2.22 -25.64
CA GLY A 171 -11.45 1.31 -24.60
C GLY A 171 -12.23 1.38 -23.29
N CYS A 172 -13.39 2.04 -23.26
CA CYS A 172 -14.19 2.17 -22.05
C CYS A 172 -14.90 0.86 -21.70
N GLU A 173 -14.49 0.25 -20.59
CA GLU A 173 -15.04 -1.02 -20.08
C GLU A 173 -16.44 -0.88 -19.47
N SER A 174 -17.16 -2.02 -19.36
CA SER A 174 -18.60 -2.05 -19.01
C SER A 174 -18.92 -1.35 -17.68
N PHE A 175 -18.19 -1.62 -16.59
CA PHE A 175 -18.49 -1.04 -15.27
C PHE A 175 -18.14 0.45 -15.19
N TYR A 176 -16.97 0.84 -15.72
CA TYR A 176 -16.59 2.24 -15.83
C TYR A 176 -17.60 3.03 -16.69
N TYR A 177 -18.08 2.43 -17.79
CA TYR A 177 -19.12 3.01 -18.63
C TYR A 177 -20.42 3.23 -17.86
N GLN A 178 -20.83 2.26 -17.03
CA GLN A 178 -21.99 2.39 -16.15
C GLN A 178 -21.82 3.54 -15.15
N ALA A 179 -20.64 3.67 -14.53
CA ALA A 179 -20.33 4.77 -13.64
C ALA A 179 -20.42 6.14 -14.34
N MET A 180 -19.99 6.23 -15.59
CA MET A 180 -20.14 7.46 -16.41
C MET A 180 -21.59 7.78 -16.75
N ILE A 181 -22.43 6.77 -17.02
CA ILE A 181 -23.88 6.97 -17.22
C ILE A 181 -24.50 7.59 -15.97
N GLU A 182 -24.18 7.07 -14.79
CA GLU A 182 -24.69 7.57 -13.52
C GLU A 182 -24.11 8.96 -13.18
N ALA A 183 -22.83 9.20 -13.47
CA ALA A 183 -22.20 10.52 -13.34
C ALA A 183 -22.93 11.58 -14.18
N LEU A 184 -23.39 11.22 -15.39
CA LEU A 184 -24.16 12.12 -16.24
C LEU A 184 -25.50 12.49 -15.59
N PHE A 185 -26.19 11.53 -14.95
CA PHE A 185 -27.38 11.82 -14.15
C PHE A 185 -27.03 12.75 -12.98
N GLY A 186 -25.94 12.45 -12.27
CA GLY A 186 -25.42 13.27 -11.18
C GLY A 186 -25.14 14.72 -11.56
N LEU A 187 -24.58 14.97 -12.74
CA LEU A 187 -24.37 16.33 -13.27
C LEU A 187 -25.69 17.09 -13.48
N VAL A 188 -26.76 16.39 -13.87
CA VAL A 188 -28.10 16.99 -13.96
C VAL A 188 -28.66 17.27 -12.57
N ALA A 189 -28.48 16.34 -11.62
CA ALA A 189 -28.91 16.50 -10.23
C ALA A 189 -28.20 17.68 -9.50
N GLU A 190 -26.92 17.91 -9.82
CA GLU A 190 -26.12 19.06 -9.32
C GLU A 190 -26.38 20.36 -10.11
N GLY A 191 -27.21 20.32 -11.17
CA GLY A 191 -27.55 21.48 -11.99
C GLY A 191 -26.45 21.95 -12.95
N LYS A 192 -25.47 21.09 -13.25
CA LYS A 192 -24.34 21.33 -14.16
C LYS A 192 -24.64 20.89 -15.61
N ALA A 193 -25.70 20.12 -15.82
CA ALA A 193 -26.23 19.74 -17.13
C ALA A 193 -27.77 19.81 -17.13
N SER A 194 -28.37 19.89 -18.33
CA SER A 194 -29.83 19.83 -18.46
C SER A 194 -30.34 18.41 -18.69
N ARG A 195 -31.59 18.12 -18.30
CA ARG A 195 -32.26 16.83 -18.56
C ARG A 195 -32.29 16.51 -20.06
N GLU A 196 -32.54 17.52 -20.90
CA GLU A 196 -32.58 17.37 -22.35
C GLU A 196 -31.21 17.06 -22.94
N GLU A 197 -30.15 17.69 -22.43
CA GLU A 197 -28.78 17.43 -22.87
C GLU A 197 -28.34 16.01 -22.51
N ALA A 198 -28.52 15.60 -21.25
CA ALA A 198 -28.19 14.26 -20.79
C ALA A 198 -28.98 13.20 -21.55
N ALA A 199 -30.30 13.38 -21.68
CA ALA A 199 -31.15 12.46 -22.45
C ALA A 199 -30.68 12.34 -23.90
N ARG A 200 -30.35 13.45 -24.57
CA ARG A 200 -29.82 13.42 -25.93
C ARG A 200 -28.53 12.60 -26.05
N VAL A 201 -27.62 12.72 -25.08
CA VAL A 201 -26.38 11.93 -25.04
C VAL A 201 -26.70 10.45 -24.90
N LEU A 202 -27.51 10.06 -23.91
CA LEU A 202 -27.88 8.67 -23.65
C LEU A 202 -28.63 8.05 -24.85
N LEU A 203 -29.56 8.77 -25.46
CA LEU A 203 -30.28 8.32 -26.67
C LEU A 203 -29.33 8.05 -27.84
N GLN A 204 -28.29 8.87 -28.03
CA GLN A 204 -27.28 8.63 -29.06
C GLN A 204 -26.48 7.35 -28.79
N ARG A 205 -26.27 6.97 -27.53
CA ARG A 205 -25.59 5.73 -27.16
C ARG A 205 -26.48 4.53 -27.39
N VAL A 206 -27.73 4.56 -26.93
CA VAL A 206 -28.73 3.51 -27.21
C VAL A 206 -28.83 3.22 -28.72
N ALA A 207 -28.84 4.26 -29.57
CA ALA A 207 -28.92 4.09 -31.02
C ALA A 207 -27.69 3.40 -31.65
N LYS A 208 -26.53 3.43 -30.98
CA LYS A 208 -25.29 2.79 -31.43
C LYS A 208 -25.16 1.34 -30.94
N LEU A 209 -25.96 0.91 -29.96
CA LEU A 209 -25.89 -0.45 -29.43
C LEU A 209 -26.43 -1.44 -30.46
N THR A 210 -25.55 -2.34 -30.92
CA THR A 210 -25.95 -3.50 -31.72
C THR A 210 -26.22 -4.69 -30.79
N SER A 211 -26.95 -5.70 -31.27
CA SER A 211 -27.54 -6.81 -30.49
C SER A 211 -26.58 -7.72 -29.71
N ALA A 212 -25.30 -7.36 -29.61
CA ALA A 212 -24.28 -8.03 -28.81
C ALA A 212 -23.76 -7.16 -27.64
N ALA A 213 -24.31 -5.96 -27.44
CA ALA A 213 -23.98 -5.13 -26.30
C ALA A 213 -24.36 -5.82 -24.99
N ASP A 214 -23.51 -5.61 -23.98
CA ASP A 214 -23.70 -6.09 -22.63
C ASP A 214 -25.08 -5.69 -22.11
N ARG A 215 -25.90 -6.67 -21.73
CA ARG A 215 -27.29 -6.44 -21.28
C ARG A 215 -27.34 -5.51 -20.08
N GLU A 216 -26.27 -5.51 -19.29
CA GLU A 216 -26.11 -4.65 -18.12
C GLU A 216 -25.96 -3.19 -18.51
N VAL A 217 -25.14 -2.87 -19.52
CA VAL A 217 -25.00 -1.50 -20.04
C VAL A 217 -26.33 -0.98 -20.61
N ILE A 218 -27.08 -1.82 -21.32
CA ILE A 218 -28.43 -1.45 -21.81
C ILE A 218 -29.36 -1.15 -20.63
N ALA A 219 -29.32 -1.98 -19.58
CA ALA A 219 -30.13 -1.77 -18.38
C ALA A 219 -29.78 -0.43 -17.71
N SER A 220 -28.49 -0.12 -17.51
CA SER A 220 -28.04 1.14 -16.90
C SER A 220 -28.43 2.37 -17.72
N LEU A 221 -28.38 2.29 -19.06
CA LEU A 221 -28.88 3.36 -19.93
C LEU A 221 -30.40 3.57 -19.77
N VAL A 222 -31.17 2.48 -19.65
CA VAL A 222 -32.61 2.54 -19.43
C VAL A 222 -32.95 3.10 -18.04
N VAL A 223 -32.21 2.70 -17.01
CA VAL A 223 -32.31 3.27 -15.65
C VAL A 223 -32.08 4.77 -15.70
N ALA A 224 -30.96 5.24 -16.27
CA ALA A 224 -30.65 6.66 -16.34
C ALA A 224 -31.67 7.46 -17.16
N LEU A 225 -32.15 6.94 -18.29
CA LEU A 225 -33.22 7.58 -19.09
C LEU A 225 -34.55 7.66 -18.33
N THR A 226 -34.85 6.66 -17.50
CA THR A 226 -36.03 6.61 -16.64
C THR A 226 -35.91 7.60 -15.50
N ASP A 227 -34.77 7.62 -14.81
CA ASP A 227 -34.50 8.50 -13.68
C ASP A 227 -34.45 9.98 -14.09
N LEU A 228 -33.89 10.29 -15.27
CA LEU A 228 -33.98 11.62 -15.88
C LEU A 228 -35.44 12.01 -16.22
N ALA A 229 -36.27 11.02 -16.54
CA ALA A 229 -37.65 11.16 -17.01
C ALA A 229 -37.83 12.27 -18.07
N ALA A 230 -36.84 12.47 -18.95
CA ALA A 230 -36.80 13.63 -19.84
C ALA A 230 -37.86 13.54 -20.95
N PRO A 231 -38.38 14.68 -21.46
CA PRO A 231 -39.36 14.65 -22.54
C PRO A 231 -38.87 13.90 -23.78
N GLY A 232 -39.65 12.93 -24.26
CA GLY A 232 -39.37 12.19 -25.50
C GLY A 232 -38.52 10.94 -25.34
N THR A 233 -38.17 10.52 -24.11
CA THR A 233 -37.44 9.27 -23.87
C THR A 233 -38.35 8.05 -23.63
N GLU A 234 -39.60 8.26 -23.17
CA GLU A 234 -40.55 7.19 -22.80
C GLU A 234 -40.80 6.19 -23.93
N GLU A 235 -41.11 6.67 -25.15
CA GLU A 235 -41.43 5.79 -26.28
C GLU A 235 -40.27 4.84 -26.62
N LEU A 236 -39.04 5.34 -26.58
CA LEU A 236 -37.86 4.52 -26.84
C LEU A 236 -37.60 3.52 -25.71
N VAL A 237 -37.73 3.94 -24.45
CA VAL A 237 -37.58 3.01 -23.30
C VAL A 237 -38.58 1.86 -23.42
N MET A 238 -39.84 2.16 -23.77
CA MET A 238 -40.86 1.12 -23.98
C MET A 238 -40.53 0.21 -25.17
N GLU A 239 -39.96 0.75 -26.25
CA GLU A 239 -39.50 -0.04 -27.40
C GLU A 239 -38.37 -1.00 -27.02
N ILE A 240 -37.43 -0.59 -26.15
CA ILE A 240 -36.34 -1.45 -25.66
C ILE A 240 -36.91 -2.65 -24.87
N PHE A 241 -37.94 -2.43 -24.03
CA PHE A 241 -38.65 -3.52 -23.35
C PHE A 241 -39.36 -4.46 -24.32
N ASP A 242 -39.99 -3.92 -25.38
CA ASP A 242 -40.66 -4.74 -26.40
C ASP A 242 -39.69 -5.63 -27.20
N ARG A 243 -38.41 -5.26 -27.23
CA ARG A 243 -37.33 -6.04 -27.85
C ARG A 243 -36.66 -7.02 -26.87
N GLU A 244 -37.15 -7.15 -25.65
CA GLU A 244 -36.60 -8.03 -24.59
C GLU A 244 -35.09 -7.85 -24.37
N SER A 245 -34.61 -6.60 -24.53
CA SER A 245 -33.18 -6.27 -24.49
C SER A 245 -32.67 -5.90 -23.09
N VAL A 246 -33.53 -5.99 -22.07
CA VAL A 246 -33.24 -5.60 -20.67
C VAL A 246 -33.74 -6.69 -19.74
N ASP A 247 -32.99 -6.97 -18.69
CA ASP A 247 -33.40 -7.91 -17.65
C ASP A 247 -34.48 -7.29 -16.73
N PRO A 248 -35.70 -7.87 -16.66
CA PRO A 248 -36.77 -7.34 -15.83
C PRO A 248 -36.50 -7.46 -14.31
N THR A 249 -35.47 -8.20 -13.90
CA THR A 249 -35.00 -8.24 -12.51
C THR A 249 -34.17 -7.01 -12.13
N ILE A 250 -33.55 -6.35 -13.11
CA ILE A 250 -32.77 -5.12 -12.93
C ILE A 250 -33.68 -3.91 -12.97
N ILE A 251 -34.59 -3.83 -13.95
CA ILE A 251 -35.54 -2.72 -14.09
C ILE A 251 -36.90 -3.18 -14.61
N ASP A 252 -37.96 -2.86 -13.85
CA ASP A 252 -39.33 -3.25 -14.17
C ASP A 252 -40.00 -2.23 -15.11
N ARG A 253 -40.70 -2.75 -16.12
CA ARG A 253 -41.41 -1.95 -17.11
C ARG A 253 -42.50 -1.07 -16.48
N ASN A 254 -43.24 -1.58 -15.49
CA ASN A 254 -44.30 -0.80 -14.85
C ASN A 254 -43.71 0.32 -13.98
N ALA A 255 -42.56 0.07 -13.34
CA ALA A 255 -41.81 1.10 -12.63
C ALA A 255 -41.39 2.23 -13.57
N CYS A 256 -40.88 1.92 -14.77
CA CYS A 256 -40.58 2.94 -15.78
C CYS A 256 -41.84 3.73 -16.20
N GLN A 257 -42.96 3.05 -16.48
CA GLN A 257 -44.21 3.74 -16.84
C GLN A 257 -44.69 4.68 -15.73
N ALA A 258 -44.59 4.26 -14.48
CA ALA A 258 -44.94 5.08 -13.33
C ALA A 258 -44.01 6.31 -13.20
N ALA A 259 -42.71 6.12 -13.45
CA ALA A 259 -41.72 7.21 -13.46
C ALA A 259 -42.08 8.27 -14.51
N PHE A 260 -42.37 7.86 -15.76
CA PHE A 260 -42.75 8.80 -16.83
C PHE A 260 -44.09 9.49 -16.60
N ALA A 261 -45.07 8.79 -15.99
CA ALA A 261 -46.36 9.39 -15.64
C ALA A 261 -46.23 10.53 -14.61
N HIS A 262 -45.19 10.48 -13.78
CA HIS A 262 -44.88 11.44 -12.72
C HIS A 262 -43.47 12.03 -12.89
N ALA A 263 -43.10 12.36 -14.13
CA ALA A 263 -41.71 12.64 -14.52
C ALA A 263 -40.97 13.64 -13.62
N ASP A 264 -41.57 14.80 -13.33
CA ASP A 264 -40.91 15.84 -12.51
C ASP A 264 -40.76 15.41 -11.04
N GLU A 265 -41.81 14.81 -10.45
CA GLU A 265 -41.77 14.31 -9.08
C GLU A 265 -40.77 13.15 -8.94
N HIS A 266 -40.70 12.27 -9.95
CA HIS A 266 -39.76 11.16 -9.99
C HIS A 266 -38.31 11.64 -10.09
N PHE A 267 -38.03 12.54 -11.03
CA PHE A 267 -36.70 13.12 -11.22
C PHE A 267 -36.24 13.82 -9.95
N GLU A 268 -37.05 14.69 -9.34
CA GLU A 268 -36.67 15.41 -8.12
C GLU A 268 -36.36 14.46 -6.96
N ARG A 269 -37.15 13.39 -6.79
CA ARG A 269 -36.87 12.36 -5.78
C ARG A 269 -35.52 11.67 -6.03
N LYS A 270 -35.24 11.27 -7.28
CA LYS A 270 -33.96 10.64 -7.65
C LYS A 270 -32.77 11.60 -7.52
N ALA A 271 -32.93 12.85 -7.92
CA ALA A 271 -31.91 13.88 -7.77
C ALA A 271 -31.64 14.22 -6.30
N GLU A 272 -32.65 14.15 -5.43
CA GLU A 272 -32.46 14.29 -3.97
C GLU A 272 -31.77 13.06 -3.36
N GLU A 273 -32.13 11.85 -3.79
CA GLU A 273 -31.42 10.61 -3.40
C GLU A 273 -29.93 10.69 -3.78
N PHE A 274 -29.62 11.07 -5.01
CA PHE A 274 -28.23 11.23 -5.47
C PHE A 274 -27.47 12.28 -4.66
N ARG A 275 -28.06 13.46 -4.42
CA ARG A 275 -27.42 14.52 -3.62
C ARG A 275 -27.24 14.17 -2.15
N ARG A 276 -28.04 13.26 -1.61
CA ARG A 276 -27.89 12.77 -0.22
C ARG A 276 -26.64 11.91 -0.06
N ASN A 277 -26.22 11.22 -1.11
CA ASN A 277 -25.02 10.39 -1.16
C ASN A 277 -23.78 11.18 -1.62
N ARG A 278 -23.86 12.51 -1.63
CA ARG A 278 -22.74 13.37 -1.99
C ARG A 278 -21.57 13.14 -1.02
N ILE A 279 -20.36 13.02 -1.58
CA ILE A 279 -19.14 12.87 -0.77
C ILE A 279 -18.89 14.20 -0.05
N GLY A 280 -19.20 14.21 1.25
CA GLY A 280 -19.24 15.42 2.07
C GLY A 280 -18.20 15.40 3.18
N ASP A 281 -18.57 14.84 4.35
CA ASP A 281 -17.64 14.76 5.47
C ASP A 281 -16.70 13.55 5.31
N PRO A 282 -15.38 13.75 5.20
CA PRO A 282 -14.45 12.65 5.04
C PRO A 282 -14.41 11.72 6.26
N VAL A 283 -14.80 12.20 7.44
CA VAL A 283 -14.91 11.38 8.65
C VAL A 283 -16.12 10.44 8.56
N GLU A 284 -17.26 10.93 8.07
CA GLU A 284 -18.46 10.09 7.88
C GLU A 284 -18.23 9.06 6.78
N TYR A 285 -17.61 9.46 5.67
CA TYR A 285 -17.29 8.54 4.58
C TYR A 285 -16.34 7.43 5.04
N PHE A 286 -15.28 7.76 5.79
CA PHE A 286 -14.39 6.73 6.37
C PHE A 286 -15.15 5.73 7.25
N GLN A 287 -16.15 6.19 8.01
CA GLN A 287 -16.97 5.30 8.85
C GLN A 287 -17.91 4.40 8.04
N LEU A 288 -18.26 4.80 6.81
CA LEU A 288 -19.16 4.10 5.91
C LEU A 288 -18.45 3.19 4.92
N LEU A 289 -17.18 3.44 4.62
CA LEU A 289 -16.36 2.48 3.89
C LEU A 289 -16.54 1.13 4.57
N PRO A 290 -16.83 0.05 3.80
CA PRO A 290 -16.65 -1.29 4.31
C PRO A 290 -15.26 -1.25 4.92
N ARG A 291 -15.17 -1.37 6.25
CA ARG A 291 -13.87 -1.64 6.80
C ARG A 291 -13.60 -3.01 6.20
N SER A 292 -12.78 -3.08 5.17
CA SER A 292 -12.18 -4.32 4.67
C SER A 292 -11.47 -5.09 5.82
N PHE A 293 -11.45 -4.46 7.00
CA PHE A 293 -10.77 -4.75 8.25
C PHE A 293 -11.66 -4.59 9.50
N ALA A 294 -12.99 -4.49 9.37
CA ALA A 294 -13.84 -4.71 10.54
C ALA A 294 -13.68 -6.18 10.86
N ASP A 295 -12.90 -6.49 11.89
CA ASP A 295 -12.82 -7.84 12.42
C ASP A 295 -14.27 -8.30 12.63
N ASP A 296 -14.75 -9.25 11.82
CA ASP A 296 -16.11 -9.78 11.97
C ASP A 296 -16.30 -10.34 13.39
N PHE A 297 -15.18 -10.80 13.99
CA PHE A 297 -15.07 -11.31 15.34
C PHE A 297 -13.72 -10.92 15.98
N PRO A 298 -13.55 -9.70 16.53
CA PRO A 298 -12.32 -9.33 17.21
C PRO A 298 -12.10 -10.19 18.47
N PRO A 299 -10.85 -10.37 18.93
CA PRO A 299 -10.59 -10.97 20.23
C PRO A 299 -11.33 -10.25 21.36
N GLU A 300 -11.82 -11.00 22.35
CA GLU A 300 -12.48 -10.45 23.54
C GLU A 300 -11.47 -9.98 24.59
N ASP A 301 -10.30 -10.61 24.64
CA ASP A 301 -9.23 -10.34 25.60
C ASP A 301 -7.83 -10.65 25.03
N VAL A 302 -6.80 -10.33 25.82
CA VAL A 302 -5.40 -10.51 25.44
C VAL A 302 -5.04 -11.99 25.25
N ASP A 303 -5.65 -12.90 26.02
CA ASP A 303 -5.35 -14.33 25.92
C ASP A 303 -5.83 -14.88 24.57
N GLN A 304 -7.01 -14.48 24.12
CA GLN A 304 -7.53 -14.84 22.81
C GLN A 304 -6.69 -14.24 21.68
N ALA A 305 -6.27 -12.98 21.79
CA ALA A 305 -5.43 -12.35 20.78
C ALA A 305 -4.06 -13.05 20.67
N ILE A 306 -3.44 -13.37 21.81
CA ILE A 306 -2.17 -14.10 21.87
C ILE A 306 -2.32 -15.54 21.35
N ALA A 307 -3.45 -16.20 21.61
CA ALA A 307 -3.73 -17.52 21.07
C ALA A 307 -3.78 -17.50 19.54
N ARG A 308 -4.50 -16.53 18.93
CA ARG A 308 -4.60 -16.42 17.47
C ARG A 308 -3.26 -16.25 16.78
N ILE A 309 -2.39 -15.36 17.27
CA ILE A 309 -1.06 -15.19 16.66
C ILE A 309 -0.15 -16.41 16.85
N ARG A 310 -0.35 -17.20 17.92
CA ARG A 310 0.38 -18.45 18.19
C ARG A 310 -0.14 -19.65 17.40
N GLU A 311 -1.44 -19.68 17.13
CA GLU A 311 -2.07 -20.72 16.30
C GLU A 311 -1.71 -20.53 14.82
N GLY A 312 -1.51 -19.27 14.39
CA GLY A 312 -1.23 -18.94 13.00
C GLY A 312 -2.43 -19.21 12.09
N GLY A 313 -2.19 -19.41 10.80
CA GLY A 313 -3.23 -19.77 9.82
C GLY A 313 -3.79 -18.57 9.06
N ASP A 314 -5.10 -18.32 9.17
CA ASP A 314 -5.80 -17.29 8.39
C ASP A 314 -5.29 -15.88 8.73
N LEU A 315 -4.86 -15.12 7.70
CA LEU A 315 -4.30 -13.79 7.92
C LEU A 315 -5.32 -12.82 8.51
N ASN A 316 -6.60 -12.91 8.18
CA ASN A 316 -7.60 -12.00 8.74
C ASN A 316 -7.73 -12.21 10.25
N ASP A 317 -7.64 -13.46 10.73
CA ASP A 317 -7.63 -13.77 12.16
C ASP A 317 -6.37 -13.24 12.86
N ILE A 318 -5.20 -13.36 12.22
CA ILE A 318 -3.93 -12.81 12.72
C ILE A 318 -4.00 -11.28 12.75
N LEU A 319 -4.39 -10.63 11.65
CA LEU A 319 -4.51 -9.17 11.57
C LEU A 319 -5.53 -8.65 12.58
N SER A 320 -6.65 -9.34 12.79
CA SER A 320 -7.60 -9.02 13.85
C SER A 320 -6.97 -9.05 15.23
N ALA A 321 -6.15 -10.07 15.51
CA ALA A 321 -5.41 -10.15 16.77
C ALA A 321 -4.38 -9.02 16.92
N VAL A 322 -3.63 -8.72 15.86
CA VAL A 322 -2.65 -7.63 15.84
C VAL A 322 -3.35 -6.27 16.09
N ARG A 323 -4.48 -5.98 15.43
CA ARG A 323 -5.27 -4.75 15.68
C ARG A 323 -5.72 -4.67 17.13
N TRP A 324 -6.18 -5.78 17.70
CA TRP A 324 -6.58 -5.81 19.11
C TRP A 324 -5.40 -5.52 20.03
N LEU A 325 -4.25 -6.16 19.80
CA LEU A 325 -3.04 -6.02 20.61
C LEU A 325 -2.51 -4.58 20.59
N ARG A 326 -2.55 -3.91 19.43
CA ARG A 326 -2.19 -2.49 19.26
C ARG A 326 -3.06 -1.57 20.12
N ARG A 327 -4.39 -1.75 20.07
CA ARG A 327 -5.34 -0.95 20.88
C ARG A 327 -5.16 -1.15 22.39
N HIS A 328 -4.63 -2.29 22.81
CA HIS A 328 -4.44 -2.65 24.22
C HIS A 328 -2.96 -2.74 24.63
N ARG A 329 -2.10 -1.89 24.04
CA ARG A 329 -0.63 -1.92 24.22
C ARG A 329 -0.13 -2.22 25.63
N GLU A 330 -0.66 -1.57 26.66
CA GLU A 330 -0.22 -1.80 28.05
C GLU A 330 -0.49 -3.23 28.54
N GLU A 331 -1.65 -3.78 28.17
CA GLU A 331 -2.07 -5.15 28.50
C GLU A 331 -1.34 -6.18 27.63
N SER A 332 -1.11 -5.86 26.36
CA SER A 332 -0.45 -6.71 25.36
C SER A 332 1.06 -6.85 25.58
N THR A 333 1.72 -5.82 26.13
CA THR A 333 3.19 -5.78 26.23
C THR A 333 3.78 -6.95 27.05
N PRO A 334 3.28 -7.28 28.26
CA PRO A 334 3.81 -8.40 29.03
C PRO A 334 3.75 -9.78 28.34
N PRO A 335 2.61 -10.22 27.75
CA PRO A 335 2.55 -11.49 27.04
C PRO A 335 3.37 -11.50 25.74
N LEU A 336 3.42 -10.40 24.97
CA LEU A 336 4.30 -10.28 23.79
C LEU A 336 5.78 -10.44 24.18
N MET A 337 6.19 -9.78 25.27
CA MET A 337 7.53 -9.93 25.82
C MET A 337 7.80 -11.38 26.29
N GLN A 338 6.77 -12.09 26.77
CA GLN A 338 6.91 -13.49 27.16
C GLN A 338 7.12 -14.38 25.94
N ILE A 339 6.42 -14.13 24.82
CA ILE A 339 6.66 -14.84 23.54
C ILE A 339 8.13 -14.74 23.13
N LEU A 340 8.69 -13.52 23.09
CA LEU A 340 10.10 -13.33 22.72
C LEU A 340 11.07 -14.04 23.67
N LYS A 341 10.78 -14.01 24.99
CA LYS A 341 11.62 -14.69 25.98
C LYS A 341 11.58 -16.21 25.82
N ASP A 342 10.41 -16.76 25.52
CA ASP A 342 10.23 -18.18 25.27
C ASP A 342 11.00 -18.58 24.00
N ALA A 343 10.85 -17.82 22.91
CA ALA A 343 11.57 -18.05 21.66
C ALA A 343 13.10 -17.98 21.84
N ALA A 344 13.60 -17.01 22.61
CA ALA A 344 15.02 -16.82 22.93
C ALA A 344 15.56 -17.77 24.02
N THR A 345 14.84 -18.84 24.35
CA THR A 345 15.24 -19.84 25.35
C THR A 345 15.26 -21.22 24.73
N PHE A 346 16.41 -21.88 24.82
CA PHE A 346 16.57 -23.27 24.39
C PHE A 346 15.90 -24.25 25.37
N ARG A 347 15.22 -25.28 24.86
CA ARG A 347 14.68 -26.41 25.65
C ARG A 347 15.06 -27.74 25.02
N ASP A 348 15.48 -28.71 25.84
CA ASP A 348 16.01 -30.01 25.42
C ASP A 348 14.96 -30.96 24.80
N ASP A 349 13.66 -30.66 24.96
CA ASP A 349 12.52 -31.49 24.56
C ASP A 349 11.67 -30.90 23.43
N GLU A 350 12.09 -29.77 22.85
CA GLU A 350 11.41 -29.10 21.74
C GLU A 350 11.67 -29.84 20.42
N THR A 351 10.63 -29.97 19.58
CA THR A 351 10.75 -30.43 18.19
C THR A 351 10.74 -29.23 17.26
N ASP A 352 11.53 -29.26 16.19
CA ASP A 352 11.66 -28.16 15.20
C ASP A 352 10.30 -27.65 14.67
N GLU A 353 9.30 -28.52 14.59
CA GLU A 353 7.94 -28.20 14.14
C GLU A 353 7.18 -27.21 15.06
N GLU A 354 7.51 -27.07 16.36
CA GLU A 354 6.72 -26.24 17.28
C GLU A 354 6.81 -24.73 17.00
N TRP A 355 7.93 -24.27 16.39
CA TRP A 355 8.17 -22.86 16.13
C TRP A 355 8.01 -22.48 14.65
N LEU A 356 8.12 -23.45 13.74
CA LEU A 356 7.89 -23.25 12.31
C LEU A 356 6.41 -23.01 11.96
N VAL A 357 5.48 -23.34 12.86
CA VAL A 357 4.04 -23.24 12.61
C VAL A 357 3.49 -21.83 12.87
N SER A 358 4.18 -20.97 13.64
CA SER A 358 3.69 -19.62 13.95
C SER A 358 4.79 -18.55 13.95
N ASP A 359 4.55 -17.47 13.22
CA ASP A 359 5.38 -16.24 13.21
C ASP A 359 5.13 -15.37 14.48
N ALA A 360 4.57 -15.94 15.55
CA ALA A 360 4.14 -15.19 16.74
C ALA A 360 5.27 -14.37 17.38
N HIS A 361 6.50 -14.85 17.27
CA HIS A 361 7.68 -14.19 17.81
C HIS A 361 8.17 -13.05 16.93
N ASP A 362 8.08 -13.17 15.60
CA ASP A 362 8.30 -12.06 14.67
C ASP A 362 7.24 -10.98 14.85
N ILE A 363 5.96 -11.37 14.96
CA ILE A 363 4.85 -10.44 15.26
C ILE A 363 5.11 -9.72 16.59
N ALA A 364 5.58 -10.44 17.61
CA ALA A 364 5.92 -9.83 18.89
C ALA A 364 7.12 -8.88 18.79
N ALA A 365 8.14 -9.19 17.97
CA ALA A 365 9.28 -8.32 17.75
C ALA A 365 8.86 -7.01 17.04
N VAL A 366 8.05 -7.11 15.99
CA VAL A 366 7.51 -5.98 15.23
C VAL A 366 6.60 -5.12 16.13
N LEU A 367 5.63 -5.72 16.83
CA LEU A 367 4.73 -5.00 17.74
C LEU A 367 5.46 -4.29 18.86
N LEU A 368 6.41 -4.95 19.53
CA LEU A 368 7.17 -4.30 20.61
C LEU A 368 8.09 -3.20 20.09
N THR A 369 8.50 -3.27 18.83
CA THR A 369 9.27 -2.22 18.15
C THR A 369 8.40 -1.02 17.78
N GLU A 370 7.20 -1.25 17.25
CA GLU A 370 6.18 -0.20 17.06
C GLU A 370 5.79 0.44 18.40
N PHE A 371 5.68 -0.37 19.46
CA PHE A 371 5.44 0.09 20.82
C PHE A 371 6.68 0.73 21.45
N GLU A 372 7.80 0.89 20.74
CA GLU A 372 9.03 1.51 21.26
C GLU A 372 9.45 0.94 22.63
N PHE A 373 9.18 -0.35 22.86
CA PHE A 373 9.39 -0.99 24.16
C PHE A 373 10.84 -1.43 24.27
N THR A 374 11.70 -0.51 24.74
CA THR A 374 13.17 -0.65 24.74
C THR A 374 13.69 -1.92 25.43
N GLU A 375 12.94 -2.46 26.39
CA GLU A 375 13.25 -3.70 27.09
C GLU A 375 13.20 -4.95 26.21
N ALA A 376 12.59 -4.87 25.01
CA ALA A 376 12.56 -5.96 24.02
C ALA A 376 13.93 -6.19 23.38
N LEU A 377 14.71 -5.12 23.16
CA LEU A 377 15.98 -5.19 22.43
C LEU A 377 16.97 -6.22 23.04
N PRO A 378 17.23 -6.26 24.36
CA PRO A 378 18.09 -7.28 24.94
C PRO A 378 17.59 -8.73 24.76
N VAL A 379 16.28 -8.94 24.62
CA VAL A 379 15.70 -10.28 24.42
C VAL A 379 15.84 -10.72 22.97
N VAL A 380 15.55 -9.83 22.01
CA VAL A 380 15.78 -10.08 20.58
C VAL A 380 17.25 -10.44 20.33
N LEU A 381 18.18 -9.63 20.84
CA LEU A 381 19.62 -9.87 20.69
C LEU A 381 20.09 -11.17 21.37
N LYS A 382 19.43 -11.58 22.47
CA LYS A 382 19.72 -12.87 23.11
C LYS A 382 19.33 -14.03 22.20
N GLY A 383 18.26 -13.91 21.43
CA GLY A 383 17.82 -14.90 20.45
C GLY A 383 18.74 -14.95 19.23
N VAL A 384 18.95 -13.80 18.59
CA VAL A 384 19.81 -13.66 17.40
C VAL A 384 21.24 -14.11 17.66
N CYS A 385 21.82 -13.75 18.82
CA CYS A 385 23.19 -14.11 19.18
C CYS A 385 23.26 -15.35 20.08
N HIS A 386 22.25 -16.24 20.04
CA HIS A 386 22.21 -17.39 20.94
C HIS A 386 23.30 -18.42 20.57
N PRO A 387 23.98 -19.06 21.55
CA PRO A 387 25.01 -20.07 21.24
C PRO A 387 24.47 -21.39 20.68
N ASN A 388 23.15 -21.58 20.67
CA ASN A 388 22.52 -22.76 20.09
C ASN A 388 21.89 -22.37 18.73
N PRO A 389 22.30 -22.99 17.61
CA PRO A 389 21.79 -22.66 16.28
C PRO A 389 20.27 -22.83 16.14
N GLU A 390 19.63 -23.74 16.87
CA GLU A 390 18.16 -23.92 16.85
C GLU A 390 17.39 -22.73 17.43
N VAL A 391 18.03 -21.95 18.31
CA VAL A 391 17.44 -20.70 18.80
C VAL A 391 17.71 -19.57 17.81
N VAL A 392 18.89 -19.55 17.19
CA VAL A 392 19.25 -18.55 16.17
C VAL A 392 18.32 -18.67 14.96
N SER A 393 18.03 -19.89 14.51
CA SER A 393 17.17 -20.16 13.34
C SER A 393 15.75 -19.66 13.49
N ARG A 394 15.24 -19.50 14.72
CA ARG A 394 13.92 -18.89 14.98
C ARG A 394 13.95 -17.41 14.58
N PHE A 395 15.02 -16.71 14.93
CA PHE A 395 15.15 -15.28 14.66
C PHE A 395 15.74 -14.99 13.28
N THR A 396 15.78 -15.95 12.34
CA THR A 396 16.35 -15.72 11.01
C THR A 396 15.62 -14.61 10.28
N ASP A 397 14.28 -14.60 10.27
CA ASP A 397 13.51 -13.54 9.61
C ASP A 397 13.66 -12.19 10.29
N VAL A 398 13.66 -12.17 11.63
CA VAL A 398 14.02 -10.95 12.40
C VAL A 398 15.40 -10.45 11.99
N THR A 399 16.39 -11.33 11.89
CA THR A 399 17.77 -10.96 11.58
C THR A 399 17.88 -10.42 10.17
N MET A 400 17.24 -11.07 9.20
CA MET A 400 17.39 -10.78 7.77
C MET A 400 16.53 -9.65 7.24
N THR A 401 15.53 -9.22 8.02
CA THR A 401 14.51 -8.28 7.55
C THR A 401 14.31 -7.08 8.48
N TYR A 402 14.51 -7.25 9.79
CA TYR A 402 14.06 -6.25 10.77
C TYR A 402 15.13 -5.79 11.78
N LEU A 403 16.26 -6.48 11.89
CA LEU A 403 17.16 -6.29 13.02
C LEU A 403 17.76 -4.88 13.07
N ASP A 404 18.21 -4.37 11.92
CA ASP A 404 18.70 -3.01 11.75
C ASP A 404 17.68 -1.95 12.23
N GLN A 405 16.42 -2.09 11.84
CA GLN A 405 15.30 -1.23 12.21
C GLN A 405 14.95 -1.33 13.70
N ILE A 406 14.83 -2.56 14.22
CA ILE A 406 14.56 -2.83 15.64
C ILE A 406 15.67 -2.20 16.48
N VAL A 407 16.92 -2.38 16.09
CA VAL A 407 18.08 -1.81 16.79
C VAL A 407 18.06 -0.29 16.69
N GLY A 408 17.87 0.30 15.50
CA GLY A 408 17.80 1.74 15.31
C GLY A 408 16.67 2.39 16.13
N ARG A 409 15.52 1.72 16.20
CA ARG A 409 14.32 2.21 16.90
C ARG A 409 14.30 1.94 18.40
N LEU A 410 14.93 0.89 18.90
CA LEU A 410 14.94 0.59 20.34
C LEU A 410 16.25 0.98 21.05
N ALA A 411 17.38 1.08 20.35
CA ALA A 411 18.62 1.50 20.96
C ALA A 411 18.57 2.98 21.39
N SER A 412 19.13 3.26 22.56
CA SER A 412 19.21 4.62 23.11
C SER A 412 20.44 5.40 22.64
N HIS A 413 21.50 4.71 22.19
CA HIS A 413 22.78 5.32 21.79
C HIS A 413 23.57 4.36 20.89
N PRO A 414 24.32 4.86 19.87
CA PRO A 414 25.13 4.01 18.98
C PRO A 414 26.24 3.22 19.71
N ASP A 415 26.63 3.63 20.91
CA ASP A 415 27.55 2.85 21.76
C ASP A 415 26.98 1.49 22.19
N ALA A 416 25.65 1.38 22.30
CA ALA A 416 25.02 0.10 22.62
C ALA A 416 25.19 -0.88 21.45
N ILE A 417 24.97 -0.39 20.23
CA ILE A 417 25.17 -1.11 18.97
C ILE A 417 26.62 -1.56 18.82
N ARG A 418 27.58 -0.62 18.94
CA ARG A 418 29.01 -0.93 18.81
C ARG A 418 29.44 -2.07 19.74
N LYS A 419 29.05 -2.00 21.02
CA LYS A 419 29.45 -3.01 22.01
C LYS A 419 28.95 -4.41 21.66
N LEU A 420 27.81 -4.51 20.99
CA LEU A 420 27.24 -5.78 20.54
C LEU A 420 27.96 -6.27 19.30
N ALA A 421 28.16 -5.40 18.30
CA ALA A 421 28.84 -5.74 17.06
C ALA A 421 30.32 -6.12 17.27
N GLU A 422 30.98 -5.57 18.31
CA GLU A 422 32.34 -5.94 18.70
C GLU A 422 32.43 -7.22 19.56
N ALA A 423 31.31 -7.85 19.92
CA ALA A 423 31.34 -9.05 20.75
C ALA A 423 31.87 -10.26 19.94
N PRO A 424 32.77 -11.08 20.51
CA PRO A 424 33.52 -12.09 19.75
C PRO A 424 32.69 -13.29 19.26
N ASN A 425 31.43 -13.41 19.71
CA ASN A 425 30.54 -14.53 19.38
C ASN A 425 29.33 -14.10 18.54
N VAL A 426 29.41 -12.92 17.92
CA VAL A 426 28.34 -12.40 17.06
C VAL A 426 28.74 -12.68 15.62
N ASP A 427 27.84 -13.33 14.89
CA ASP A 427 28.01 -13.68 13.49
C ASP A 427 28.16 -12.43 12.61
N GLU A 428 28.91 -12.54 11.51
CA GLU A 428 29.17 -11.42 10.61
C GLU A 428 27.90 -10.81 10.01
N ALA A 429 26.91 -11.62 9.64
CA ALA A 429 25.64 -11.11 9.13
C ALA A 429 24.94 -10.24 10.17
N VAL A 430 24.90 -10.70 11.43
CA VAL A 430 24.33 -9.95 12.56
C VAL A 430 25.12 -8.66 12.82
N ARG A 431 26.45 -8.69 12.67
CA ARG A 431 27.28 -7.48 12.80
C ARG A 431 26.91 -6.46 11.74
N SER A 432 26.61 -6.90 10.51
CA SER A 432 26.16 -6.03 9.42
C SER A 432 24.92 -5.25 9.82
N GLU A 433 23.86 -5.97 10.15
CA GLU A 433 22.57 -5.42 10.55
C GLU A 433 22.67 -4.47 11.76
N LEU A 434 23.55 -4.79 12.71
CA LEU A 434 23.80 -3.91 13.85
C LEU A 434 24.37 -2.56 13.40
N VAL A 435 25.37 -2.55 12.52
CA VAL A 435 25.97 -1.30 12.02
C VAL A 435 24.96 -0.53 11.18
N ASP A 436 24.16 -1.20 10.35
CA ASP A 436 23.06 -0.59 9.58
C ASP A 436 22.01 0.05 10.50
N GLY A 437 21.83 -0.50 11.70
CA GLY A 437 21.04 0.13 12.76
C GLY A 437 21.48 1.56 13.12
N ILE A 438 22.73 1.96 12.87
CA ILE A 438 23.19 3.36 13.04
C ILE A 438 22.56 4.27 11.97
N TYR A 439 22.41 3.79 10.73
CA TYR A 439 21.65 4.50 9.70
C TYR A 439 20.21 4.70 10.17
N TRP A 440 19.58 3.65 10.70
CA TRP A 440 18.22 3.73 11.23
C TRP A 440 18.08 4.66 12.43
N MET A 441 19.12 4.85 13.24
CA MET A 441 19.10 5.91 14.27
C MET A 441 18.97 7.32 13.67
N ILE A 442 19.45 7.55 12.44
CA ILE A 442 19.25 8.81 11.70
C ILE A 442 17.83 8.88 11.15
N VAL A 443 17.32 7.77 10.60
CA VAL A 443 15.93 7.63 10.15
C VAL A 443 14.97 8.02 11.28
N GLU A 444 15.19 7.49 12.48
CA GLU A 444 14.41 7.77 13.71
C GLU A 444 14.68 9.16 14.32
N GLY A 445 15.58 9.96 13.74
CA GLY A 445 15.91 11.30 14.23
C GLY A 445 16.68 11.33 15.56
N LYS A 446 17.22 10.18 15.99
CA LYS A 446 18.02 10.05 17.22
C LYS A 446 19.47 10.47 17.02
N LEU A 447 19.96 10.44 15.78
CA LEU A 447 21.32 10.81 15.42
C LEU A 447 21.31 11.74 14.19
N SER A 448 22.16 12.77 14.19
CA SER A 448 22.35 13.57 12.96
C SER A 448 23.31 12.85 12.02
N ARG A 449 23.17 13.08 10.71
CA ARG A 449 24.10 12.54 9.70
C ARG A 449 25.56 12.86 10.04
N GLU A 450 25.86 14.11 10.41
CA GLU A 450 27.22 14.54 10.74
C GLU A 450 27.77 13.80 11.97
N SER A 451 26.92 13.63 13.00
CA SER A 451 27.30 12.93 14.22
C SER A 451 27.51 11.43 13.97
N ALA A 452 26.70 10.83 13.09
CA ALA A 452 26.84 9.45 12.67
C ALA A 452 28.14 9.23 11.90
N ILE A 453 28.46 10.09 10.93
CA ILE A 453 29.71 10.01 10.16
C ILE A 453 30.93 10.15 11.07
N GLU A 454 30.93 11.13 11.99
CA GLU A 454 32.04 11.29 12.95
C GLU A 454 32.20 10.04 13.82
N TYR A 455 31.10 9.48 14.29
CA TYR A 455 31.09 8.26 15.11
C TYR A 455 31.60 7.03 14.34
N LEU A 456 31.05 6.78 13.15
CA LEU A 456 31.42 5.65 12.29
C LEU A 456 32.89 5.72 11.88
N ARG A 457 33.40 6.89 11.49
CA ARG A 457 34.84 7.07 11.18
C ARG A 457 35.72 6.80 12.40
N SER A 458 35.31 7.27 13.59
CA SER A 458 36.06 6.99 14.81
C SER A 458 36.06 5.51 15.17
N TRP A 459 34.95 4.80 14.91
CA TRP A 459 34.84 3.37 15.14
C TRP A 459 35.64 2.55 14.11
N MET A 460 35.51 2.87 12.82
CA MET A 460 36.28 2.27 11.73
C MET A 460 37.79 2.37 11.98
N ASN A 461 38.26 3.52 12.47
CA ASN A 461 39.66 3.67 12.81
C ASN A 461 40.13 2.71 13.91
N GLN A 462 39.25 2.33 14.85
CA GLN A 462 39.53 1.33 15.88
C GLN A 462 39.46 -0.10 15.33
N THR A 463 38.56 -0.40 14.39
CA THR A 463 38.46 -1.72 13.75
C THR A 463 39.66 -1.99 12.85
N ILE A 464 40.12 -0.98 12.12
CA ILE A 464 41.38 -1.02 11.35
C ILE A 464 42.57 -1.35 12.27
N GLU A 465 42.69 -0.68 13.43
CA GLU A 465 43.76 -0.96 14.40
C GLU A 465 43.70 -2.38 14.99
N LYS A 466 42.51 -2.97 15.04
CA LYS A 466 42.28 -4.35 15.51
C LYS A 466 42.41 -5.39 14.39
N SER A 467 42.58 -4.96 13.13
CA SER A 467 42.54 -5.82 11.94
C SER A 467 41.24 -6.63 11.84
N ASP A 468 40.11 -5.97 12.09
CA ASP A 468 38.77 -6.57 11.97
C ASP A 468 38.19 -6.21 10.60
N GLU A 469 38.52 -7.02 9.59
CA GLU A 469 38.15 -6.82 8.19
C GLU A 469 36.63 -6.70 8.02
N ALA A 470 35.87 -7.68 8.54
CA ALA A 470 34.42 -7.73 8.45
C ALA A 470 33.72 -6.45 8.95
N LEU A 471 33.99 -6.03 10.20
CA LEU A 471 33.38 -4.79 10.72
C LEU A 471 33.87 -3.55 9.98
N THR A 472 35.13 -3.53 9.56
CA THR A 472 35.65 -2.39 8.82
C THR A 472 34.91 -2.23 7.50
N THR A 473 34.70 -3.32 6.75
CA THR A 473 33.93 -3.31 5.51
C THR A 473 32.48 -2.89 5.73
N THR A 474 31.79 -3.45 6.73
CA THR A 474 30.41 -3.04 7.05
C THR A 474 30.31 -1.55 7.39
N ILE A 475 31.21 -1.02 8.23
CA ILE A 475 31.19 0.41 8.60
C ILE A 475 31.40 1.29 7.35
N ILE A 476 32.21 0.85 6.40
CA ILE A 476 32.40 1.56 5.14
C ILE A 476 31.13 1.54 4.31
N GLY A 477 30.43 0.41 4.21
CA GLY A 477 29.12 0.34 3.53
C GLY A 477 28.15 1.41 4.03
N VAL A 478 27.98 1.54 5.36
CA VAL A 478 27.13 2.61 5.93
C VAL A 478 27.66 4.01 5.64
N LEU A 479 28.98 4.21 5.59
CA LEU A 479 29.54 5.52 5.22
C LEU A 479 29.28 5.88 3.74
N LEU A 480 29.26 4.89 2.85
CA LEU A 480 28.88 5.04 1.45
C LEU A 480 27.40 5.40 1.33
N ASP A 481 26.50 4.67 2.00
CA ASP A 481 25.06 4.95 2.07
C ASP A 481 24.75 6.35 2.63
N LEU A 482 25.61 6.85 3.53
CA LEU A 482 25.49 8.20 4.08
C LEU A 482 26.08 9.26 3.16
N GLU A 483 26.64 8.93 2.00
CA GLU A 483 27.34 9.85 1.09
C GLU A 483 28.50 10.59 1.79
N ALA A 484 29.19 9.90 2.70
CA ALA A 484 30.21 10.48 3.56
C ALA A 484 31.57 10.64 2.87
N LYS A 485 31.64 11.41 1.77
CA LYS A 485 32.88 11.63 0.97
C LYS A 485 34.06 12.14 1.81
N GLU A 486 33.81 12.80 2.95
CA GLU A 486 34.84 13.18 3.91
C GLU A 486 35.58 12.00 4.58
N ALA A 487 35.08 10.77 4.45
CA ALA A 487 35.68 9.54 4.96
C ALA A 487 36.70 8.90 4.00
N GLU A 488 36.85 9.41 2.76
CA GLU A 488 37.72 8.86 1.72
C GLU A 488 39.12 8.52 2.24
N VAL A 489 39.76 9.45 2.96
CA VAL A 489 41.13 9.27 3.48
C VAL A 489 41.21 8.08 4.44
N ASP A 490 40.18 7.87 5.25
CA ASP A 490 40.14 6.77 6.21
C ASP A 490 39.82 5.43 5.50
N ILE A 491 38.94 5.45 4.48
CA ILE A 491 38.59 4.28 3.65
C ILE A 491 39.82 3.78 2.88
N ARG A 492 40.53 4.66 2.17
CA ARG A 492 41.78 4.31 1.45
C ARG A 492 42.84 3.74 2.38
N ARG A 493 42.86 4.21 3.63
CA ARG A 493 43.77 3.68 4.64
C ARG A 493 43.43 2.23 5.00
N ALA A 494 42.16 1.87 5.08
CA ALA A 494 41.73 0.49 5.33
C ALA A 494 42.21 -0.45 4.22
N PHE A 495 42.01 -0.11 2.95
CA PHE A 495 42.57 -0.85 1.80
C PHE A 495 44.09 -0.98 1.88
N SER A 496 44.80 0.13 2.15
CA SER A 496 46.27 0.09 2.24
C SER A 496 46.82 -0.77 3.38
N GLN A 497 45.99 -1.08 4.37
CA GLN A 497 46.33 -1.90 5.53
C GLN A 497 45.78 -3.33 5.43
N ASP A 498 45.21 -3.70 4.28
CA ASP A 498 44.64 -5.05 4.05
C ASP A 498 43.57 -5.38 5.11
N CYS A 499 42.76 -4.37 5.47
CA CYS A 499 41.74 -4.47 6.51
C CYS A 499 40.33 -4.29 5.92
N ILE A 500 40.09 -4.93 4.78
CA ILE A 500 38.83 -4.95 4.03
C ILE A 500 38.59 -6.37 3.55
N ASP A 501 37.37 -6.86 3.71
CA ASP A 501 36.90 -8.00 2.94
C ASP A 501 36.66 -7.61 1.47
N GLU A 502 37.65 -7.91 0.62
CA GLU A 502 37.62 -7.61 -0.82
C GLU A 502 36.52 -8.37 -1.58
N TYR A 503 35.91 -9.41 -1.00
CA TYR A 503 34.76 -10.08 -1.61
C TYR A 503 33.47 -9.28 -1.48
N ARG A 504 33.40 -8.37 -0.49
CA ARG A 504 32.22 -7.56 -0.20
C ARG A 504 32.35 -6.11 -0.66
N LEU A 505 33.57 -5.59 -0.75
CA LEU A 505 33.83 -4.23 -1.20
C LEU A 505 35.21 -4.12 -1.86
N CYS A 506 35.23 -3.69 -3.12
CA CYS A 506 36.46 -3.47 -3.87
C CYS A 506 36.79 -1.98 -4.03
N GLU A 507 38.04 -1.68 -4.42
CA GLU A 507 38.52 -0.30 -4.57
C GLU A 507 37.83 0.44 -5.75
N GLU A 508 37.38 -0.29 -6.78
CA GLU A 508 36.65 0.25 -7.94
C GLU A 508 35.27 0.78 -7.53
N GLU A 509 34.53 0.06 -6.68
CA GLU A 509 33.24 0.53 -6.15
C GLU A 509 33.37 1.84 -5.36
N VAL A 510 34.49 2.02 -4.65
CA VAL A 510 34.78 3.28 -3.94
C VAL A 510 35.17 4.40 -4.91
N ASP A 511 35.88 4.08 -5.99
CA ASP A 511 36.19 5.05 -7.05
C ASP A 511 34.90 5.55 -7.73
N ASP A 512 34.02 4.64 -8.12
CA ASP A 512 32.73 4.94 -8.76
C ASP A 512 31.86 5.82 -7.85
N TRP A 513 31.71 5.43 -6.58
CA TRP A 513 30.96 6.21 -5.57
C TRP A 513 31.50 7.64 -5.38
N LEU A 514 32.83 7.84 -5.45
CA LEU A 514 33.42 9.19 -5.36
C LEU A 514 33.10 10.04 -6.58
N GLU A 515 33.03 9.41 -7.77
CA GLU A 515 32.75 10.04 -9.06
C GLU A 515 31.26 10.34 -9.29
N GLU A 516 30.36 9.57 -8.69
CA GLU A 516 28.91 9.78 -8.79
C GLU A 516 28.50 11.19 -8.30
N GLU A 517 27.66 11.87 -9.10
CA GLU A 517 26.98 13.09 -8.65
C GLU A 517 25.99 12.67 -7.56
N ASN A 518 26.26 13.11 -6.32
CA ASN A 518 25.53 12.71 -5.10
C ASN A 518 24.08 12.32 -5.37
N VAL A 519 23.71 11.09 -5.01
CA VAL A 519 22.31 10.78 -4.76
C VAL A 519 21.85 11.74 -3.65
N ASP A 520 20.66 12.35 -3.78
CA ASP A 520 20.17 13.20 -2.68
C ASP A 520 19.93 12.27 -1.49
N PHE A 521 20.87 12.24 -0.54
CA PHE A 521 20.72 11.47 0.71
C PHE A 521 19.36 11.73 1.38
N ARG A 522 18.75 12.91 1.17
CA ARG A 522 17.41 13.18 1.69
C ARG A 522 16.34 12.36 0.98
N GLU A 523 16.47 12.14 -0.32
CA GLU A 523 15.57 11.28 -1.10
C GLU A 523 15.66 9.83 -0.63
N GLU A 524 16.86 9.27 -0.48
CA GLU A 524 17.07 7.91 0.06
C GLU A 524 16.58 7.79 1.53
N LEU A 525 16.81 8.82 2.34
CA LEU A 525 16.31 8.87 3.71
C LEU A 525 14.77 8.93 3.74
N GLU A 526 14.17 9.71 2.86
CA GLU A 526 12.72 9.80 2.71
C GLU A 526 12.12 8.49 2.19
N ASP A 527 12.78 7.83 1.25
CA ASP A 527 12.39 6.50 0.75
C ASP A 527 12.40 5.46 1.87
N ARG A 528 13.50 5.35 2.62
CA ARG A 528 13.59 4.45 3.78
C ARG A 528 12.56 4.74 4.86
N ARG A 529 12.26 6.03 5.09
CA ARG A 529 11.19 6.45 6.01
C ARG A 529 9.81 6.03 5.52
N ARG A 530 9.55 6.19 4.22
CA ARG A 530 8.22 6.01 3.62
C ARG A 530 7.87 4.55 3.38
N TYR A 531 8.85 3.73 3.00
CA TYR A 531 8.58 2.39 2.44
C TYR A 531 9.23 1.24 3.19
N ARG A 532 10.29 1.50 3.97
CA ARG A 532 11.09 0.42 4.61
C ARG A 532 11.02 0.42 6.13
N ARG A 533 10.38 1.41 6.74
CA ARG A 533 10.33 1.57 8.20
C ARG A 533 9.17 0.75 8.78
N ILE A 534 9.43 0.00 9.86
CA ILE A 534 8.39 -0.60 10.71
C ILE A 534 7.59 0.54 11.36
N GLU A 535 6.58 1.05 10.64
CA GLU A 535 5.68 2.11 11.10
C GLU A 535 4.35 1.54 11.60
N ASN A 536 3.92 0.42 11.02
CA ASN A 536 2.63 -0.20 11.31
C ASN A 536 2.70 -1.73 11.18
N SER A 537 2.55 -2.44 12.29
CA SER A 537 2.60 -3.90 12.32
C SER A 537 1.49 -4.58 11.50
N ILE A 538 0.39 -3.89 11.19
CA ILE A 538 -0.67 -4.41 10.30
C ILE A 538 -0.19 -4.46 8.86
N VAL A 539 0.47 -3.39 8.41
CA VAL A 539 1.09 -3.33 7.08
C VAL A 539 2.14 -4.41 6.96
N GLU A 540 2.97 -4.55 8.00
CA GLU A 540 4.07 -5.51 7.99
C GLU A 540 3.59 -6.95 7.99
N VAL A 541 2.67 -7.30 8.88
CA VAL A 541 2.12 -8.67 8.90
C VAL A 541 1.33 -8.99 7.62
N ARG A 542 0.75 -7.98 6.96
CA ARG A 542 0.08 -8.16 5.67
C ARG A 542 1.07 -8.47 4.54
N SER A 543 2.24 -7.83 4.51
CA SER A 543 3.24 -8.07 3.46
C SER A 543 3.79 -9.51 3.47
N TRP A 544 3.67 -10.22 4.59
CA TRP A 544 4.15 -11.60 4.72
C TRP A 544 3.32 -12.60 3.90
N GLN A 545 2.08 -12.28 3.53
CA GLN A 545 1.25 -13.15 2.70
C GLN A 545 1.70 -13.19 1.24
N SER A 546 2.10 -12.04 0.67
CA SER A 546 2.52 -11.97 -0.72
C SER A 546 3.76 -12.83 -1.01
N ASN A 547 4.61 -13.04 0.00
CA ASN A 547 5.76 -13.95 -0.11
C ASN A 547 5.37 -15.44 -0.01
N ARG A 548 4.20 -15.78 0.54
CA ARG A 548 3.73 -17.17 0.66
C ARG A 548 2.98 -17.64 -0.59
N ASP A 549 2.21 -16.75 -1.23
CA ASP A 549 1.49 -17.08 -2.47
C ASP A 549 2.47 -17.31 -3.65
N ASP A 550 3.61 -16.60 -3.69
CA ASP A 550 4.72 -16.83 -4.63
C ASP A 550 5.36 -18.23 -4.50
N GLU A 551 5.33 -18.83 -3.30
CA GLU A 551 5.84 -20.19 -3.06
C GLU A 551 4.85 -21.26 -3.51
N ASP A 552 3.54 -21.00 -3.40
CA ASP A 552 2.46 -21.92 -3.80
C ASP A 552 2.25 -21.96 -5.33
N GLU A 553 2.55 -20.88 -6.07
CA GLU A 553 2.48 -20.89 -7.55
C GLU A 553 3.57 -21.72 -8.23
N LEU A 554 4.69 -22.00 -7.55
CA LEU A 554 5.74 -22.89 -8.04
C LEU A 554 5.38 -24.38 -7.89
N ASP A 555 4.36 -24.71 -7.08
CA ASP A 555 3.87 -26.08 -6.86
C ASP A 555 2.78 -26.51 -7.88
N GLY A 556 2.40 -25.62 -8.80
CA GLY A 556 1.41 -25.85 -9.85
C GLY A 556 1.93 -26.55 -11.12
N TYR A 557 3.18 -27.02 -11.16
CA TYR A 557 3.68 -27.81 -12.28
C TYR A 557 3.21 -29.27 -12.17
N ASP A 558 2.07 -29.58 -12.80
CA ASP A 558 1.61 -30.95 -13.06
C ASP A 558 2.64 -31.68 -13.95
N PRO A 559 3.45 -32.62 -13.42
CA PRO A 559 4.49 -33.28 -14.21
C PRO A 559 3.95 -34.30 -15.21
N ASP A 560 2.65 -34.63 -15.17
CA ASP A 560 2.06 -35.72 -15.95
C ASP A 560 1.49 -35.26 -17.32
N GLY A 561 1.85 -34.06 -17.78
CA GLY A 561 1.36 -33.45 -19.02
C GLY A 561 2.22 -33.62 -20.28
N PHE A 562 3.31 -34.39 -20.26
CA PHE A 562 4.15 -34.59 -21.45
C PHE A 562 4.38 -36.07 -21.76
N ASP A 563 3.84 -36.48 -22.91
CA ASP A 563 4.03 -37.77 -23.54
C ASP A 563 5.52 -38.16 -23.61
N ASP A 564 5.79 -39.38 -23.15
CA ASP A 564 7.02 -40.13 -23.31
C ASP A 564 7.56 -40.07 -24.76
N GLU A 565 8.77 -39.55 -24.96
CA GLU A 565 9.75 -40.09 -25.92
C GLU A 565 11.10 -39.38 -25.76
N ASP A 566 11.99 -39.99 -24.97
CA ASP A 566 13.44 -40.16 -25.18
C ASP A 566 14.20 -40.07 -23.86
N GLY A 567 14.62 -41.25 -23.39
CA GLY A 567 15.38 -41.40 -22.17
C GLY A 567 16.83 -40.94 -22.32
N ASP A 568 17.34 -40.34 -21.25
CA ASP A 568 18.71 -40.55 -20.83
C ASP A 568 18.75 -40.61 -19.30
N GLU A 569 19.18 -41.76 -18.79
CA GLU A 569 19.44 -42.04 -17.39
C GLU A 569 20.60 -41.16 -16.91
N ASN A 570 20.31 -40.20 -16.03
CA ASN A 570 21.25 -39.78 -14.97
C ASN A 570 20.40 -39.43 -13.74
N GLY A 571 20.29 -40.43 -12.85
CA GLY A 571 19.46 -40.35 -11.66
C GLY A 571 19.93 -39.30 -10.67
N PHE A 572 19.02 -38.40 -10.34
CA PHE A 572 18.79 -37.96 -8.98
C PHE A 572 17.29 -38.17 -8.73
N ASP A 573 17.00 -39.10 -7.81
CA ASP A 573 15.65 -39.48 -7.39
C ASP A 573 14.98 -38.28 -6.70
N GLU A 574 13.70 -38.12 -6.98
CA GLU A 574 12.82 -37.14 -6.35
C GLU A 574 12.61 -37.44 -4.86
N ARG A 575 12.30 -36.38 -4.10
CA ARG A 575 11.63 -36.36 -2.78
C ARG A 575 12.44 -36.84 -1.58
N GLU A 576 13.12 -35.89 -0.94
CA GLU A 576 13.03 -35.75 0.52
C GLU A 576 12.71 -34.29 0.85
N PRO A 577 11.75 -34.00 1.75
CA PRO A 577 11.60 -32.66 2.29
C PRO A 577 12.93 -32.23 2.91
N LEU A 578 13.31 -30.96 2.76
CA LEU A 578 14.52 -30.39 3.36
C LEU A 578 14.42 -30.41 4.89
N LEU A 579 14.60 -31.58 5.47
CA LEU A 579 14.90 -31.78 6.87
C LEU A 579 16.38 -31.46 7.05
N LEU A 580 16.70 -30.64 8.05
CA LEU A 580 18.07 -30.43 8.52
C LEU A 580 18.76 -31.79 8.68
N PRO A 581 19.96 -32.00 8.10
CA PRO A 581 20.75 -33.20 8.37
C PRO A 581 20.94 -33.38 9.88
N PRO A 582 20.52 -34.50 10.48
CA PRO A 582 20.63 -34.67 11.93
C PRO A 582 22.11 -34.72 12.35
N GLY A 583 22.51 -33.79 13.22
CA GLY A 583 23.85 -33.74 13.80
C GLY A 583 24.79 -32.64 13.27
N LEU A 584 24.25 -31.58 12.66
CA LEU A 584 25.01 -30.39 12.27
C LEU A 584 25.63 -29.69 13.49
N ASP A 585 26.93 -29.47 13.45
CA ASP A 585 27.64 -28.62 14.40
C ASP A 585 27.56 -27.15 13.97
N LEU A 586 28.08 -26.24 14.81
CA LEU A 586 28.00 -24.79 14.57
C LEU A 586 28.59 -24.39 13.20
N GLU A 587 29.63 -25.08 12.75
CA GLU A 587 30.33 -24.80 11.50
C GLU A 587 29.45 -25.19 10.29
N GLY A 588 28.79 -26.35 10.36
CA GLY A 588 27.85 -26.75 9.31
C GLY A 588 26.53 -25.98 9.30
N ALA A 589 26.06 -25.47 10.45
CA ALA A 589 24.89 -24.58 10.50
C ALA A 589 25.19 -23.22 9.84
N THR A 590 26.38 -22.66 10.08
CA THR A 590 26.88 -21.47 9.37
C THR A 590 27.03 -21.73 7.87
N GLU A 591 27.53 -22.89 7.45
CA GLU A 591 27.66 -23.24 6.03
C GLU A 591 26.29 -23.40 5.33
N TYR A 592 25.27 -23.88 6.05
CA TYR A 592 23.89 -23.97 5.57
C TYR A 592 23.22 -22.59 5.46
N VAL A 593 23.40 -21.71 6.44
CA VAL A 593 22.93 -20.31 6.41
C VAL A 593 23.61 -19.52 5.30
N ASN A 594 24.94 -19.66 5.14
CA ASN A 594 25.69 -19.07 4.03
C ASN A 594 25.25 -19.63 2.67
N GLY A 595 24.85 -20.90 2.62
CA GLY A 595 24.24 -21.53 1.45
C GLY A 595 22.86 -20.97 1.11
N LEU A 596 22.04 -20.65 2.13
CA LEU A 596 20.75 -19.98 1.97
C LEU A 596 20.90 -18.51 1.59
N GLU A 597 21.90 -17.80 2.14
CA GLU A 597 22.29 -16.45 1.71
C GLU A 597 22.82 -16.45 0.28
N SER A 598 23.59 -17.46 -0.12
CA SER A 598 24.05 -17.64 -1.51
C SER A 598 22.88 -17.93 -2.44
N LEU A 599 21.85 -18.68 -1.99
CA LEU A 599 20.61 -18.92 -2.72
C LEU A 599 19.70 -17.67 -2.76
N ARG A 600 19.73 -16.82 -1.72
CA ARG A 600 19.03 -15.53 -1.67
C ARG A 600 19.73 -14.50 -2.55
N GLN A 601 21.07 -14.42 -2.53
CA GLN A 601 21.86 -13.62 -3.46
C GLN A 601 21.71 -14.14 -4.90
N MET A 602 21.61 -15.46 -5.12
CA MET A 602 21.21 -16.01 -6.43
C MET A 602 19.80 -15.58 -6.81
N ARG A 603 18.80 -15.66 -5.91
CA ARG A 603 17.42 -15.25 -6.21
C ARG A 603 17.24 -13.73 -6.38
N LEU A 604 17.95 -12.92 -5.59
CA LEU A 604 18.00 -11.46 -5.69
C LEU A 604 18.79 -11.02 -6.93
N SER A 605 19.87 -11.73 -7.28
CA SER A 605 20.59 -11.50 -8.54
C SER A 605 19.84 -12.06 -9.75
N GLU A 606 18.99 -13.07 -9.61
CA GLU A 606 18.06 -13.55 -10.64
C GLU A 606 16.90 -12.57 -10.81
N ARG A 607 16.33 -12.00 -9.74
CA ARG A 607 15.38 -10.87 -9.80
C ARG A 607 16.03 -9.61 -10.40
N ALA A 608 17.28 -9.30 -10.05
CA ALA A 608 18.03 -8.20 -10.67
C ALA A 608 18.39 -8.47 -12.14
N ARG A 609 18.68 -9.73 -12.51
CA ARG A 609 18.85 -10.17 -13.90
C ARG A 609 17.53 -10.17 -14.69
N GLN A 610 16.39 -10.31 -14.03
CA GLN A 610 15.07 -10.17 -14.67
C GLN A 610 14.71 -8.69 -14.96
N GLN A 611 15.47 -7.72 -14.43
CA GLN A 611 15.33 -6.29 -14.73
C GLN A 611 16.26 -5.76 -15.84
N ASP A 612 17.09 -6.60 -16.48
CA ASP A 612 17.80 -6.26 -17.73
C ASP A 612 17.89 -7.47 -18.67
N PRO A 613 17.17 -7.51 -19.82
CA PRO A 613 17.00 -8.73 -20.59
C PRO A 613 18.16 -9.09 -21.55
N TYR A 614 19.38 -8.58 -21.40
CA TYR A 614 20.47 -8.92 -22.32
C TYR A 614 21.88 -9.02 -21.72
N GLU A 615 22.36 -10.26 -21.51
CA GLU A 615 23.72 -10.81 -21.74
C GLU A 615 23.79 -12.15 -20.96
N ASP A 616 24.04 -13.36 -21.48
CA ASP A 616 24.93 -13.82 -22.54
C ASP A 616 24.42 -15.21 -23.02
N TYR A 617 23.93 -15.31 -24.26
CA TYR A 617 23.69 -16.59 -24.95
C TYR A 617 24.39 -16.51 -26.30
N ASP A 618 25.37 -17.39 -26.52
CA ASP A 618 26.05 -17.57 -27.82
C ASP A 618 25.46 -18.79 -28.55
N PRO A 619 24.34 -18.65 -29.30
CA PRO A 619 23.92 -19.68 -30.23
C PRO A 619 24.64 -19.49 -31.57
N ALA A 620 25.21 -20.60 -32.05
CA ALA A 620 25.81 -20.75 -33.37
C ALA A 620 25.04 -20.00 -34.48
N PRO A 621 25.75 -19.43 -35.49
CA PRO A 621 25.20 -18.40 -36.35
C PRO A 621 24.10 -18.95 -37.26
N VAL A 622 22.85 -18.61 -36.94
CA VAL A 622 21.74 -18.70 -37.88
C VAL A 622 21.65 -17.33 -38.57
N GLU A 623 21.84 -17.29 -39.89
CA GLU A 623 21.72 -16.06 -40.67
C GLU A 623 20.26 -15.55 -40.64
N THR A 624 19.97 -14.67 -39.68
CA THR A 624 18.75 -13.85 -39.67
C THR A 624 18.85 -12.76 -40.72
N ILE A 625 17.79 -12.58 -41.51
CA ILE A 625 17.67 -11.47 -42.45
C ILE A 625 17.72 -10.15 -41.65
N ARG A 626 18.88 -9.46 -41.70
CA ARG A 626 19.06 -8.14 -41.11
C ARG A 626 18.35 -7.09 -41.97
N THR A 627 17.21 -6.57 -41.52
CA THR A 627 16.73 -5.25 -41.94
C THR A 627 17.57 -4.19 -41.24
N ALA A 628 18.12 -3.25 -42.00
CA ALA A 628 19.24 -2.39 -41.62
C ALA A 628 18.86 -1.12 -40.84
N ASP A 629 17.71 -1.10 -40.15
CA ASP A 629 17.25 0.10 -39.45
C ASP A 629 16.96 -0.22 -37.97
N SER A 630 17.63 0.49 -37.07
CA SER A 630 17.39 0.44 -35.62
C SER A 630 15.93 0.79 -35.33
N LYS A 631 15.17 -0.13 -34.71
CA LYS A 631 13.83 0.18 -34.22
C LYS A 631 13.93 1.29 -33.19
N VAL A 632 13.24 2.41 -33.42
CA VAL A 632 13.19 3.53 -32.49
C VAL A 632 12.33 3.15 -31.28
N GLY A 633 12.81 3.37 -30.06
CA GLY A 633 12.10 3.03 -28.83
C GLY A 633 10.82 3.86 -28.68
N ARG A 634 9.76 3.26 -28.11
CA ARG A 634 8.43 3.89 -27.97
C ARG A 634 8.50 5.22 -27.20
N ASN A 635 9.41 5.35 -26.24
CA ASN A 635 9.60 6.55 -25.42
C ASN A 635 10.69 7.50 -25.95
N ASP A 636 11.42 7.14 -27.01
CA ASP A 636 12.51 7.96 -27.56
C ASP A 636 11.99 9.21 -28.27
N PRO A 637 12.82 10.26 -28.42
CA PRO A 637 12.49 11.40 -29.26
C PRO A 637 12.11 10.97 -30.68
N CYS A 638 10.94 11.38 -31.13
CA CYS A 638 10.38 10.95 -32.40
C CYS A 638 11.27 11.43 -33.57
N PRO A 639 11.68 10.52 -34.49
CA PRO A 639 12.66 10.83 -35.53
C PRO A 639 12.15 11.81 -36.59
N CYS A 640 10.84 12.14 -36.59
CA CYS A 640 10.27 13.19 -37.43
C CYS A 640 10.68 14.61 -37.02
N GLY A 641 11.44 14.76 -35.93
CA GLY A 641 11.96 16.06 -35.47
C GLY A 641 10.95 16.91 -34.73
N SER A 642 9.85 16.31 -34.24
CA SER A 642 8.78 17.03 -33.53
C SER A 642 9.13 17.38 -32.08
N GLY A 643 10.21 16.83 -31.53
CA GLY A 643 10.62 16.96 -30.13
C GLY A 643 9.74 16.19 -29.12
N ARG A 644 8.76 15.41 -29.59
CA ARG A 644 7.87 14.58 -28.75
C ARG A 644 8.33 13.13 -28.72
N LYS A 645 7.98 12.37 -27.68
CA LYS A 645 8.22 10.91 -27.61
C LYS A 645 7.54 10.18 -28.79
N TYR A 646 8.16 9.14 -29.35
CA TYR A 646 7.68 8.42 -30.55
C TYR A 646 6.23 7.92 -30.37
N LYS A 647 5.87 7.40 -29.17
CA LYS A 647 4.51 6.96 -28.81
C LYS A 647 3.45 8.07 -28.87
N LYS A 648 3.85 9.32 -28.65
CA LYS A 648 2.95 10.49 -28.66
C LYS A 648 3.00 11.25 -30.00
N CYS A 649 3.64 10.68 -31.01
CA CYS A 649 3.80 11.31 -32.32
C CYS A 649 3.54 10.31 -33.45
N CYS A 650 4.58 9.79 -34.11
CA CYS A 650 4.42 9.01 -35.34
C CYS A 650 3.85 7.62 -35.10
N LEU A 651 3.96 7.07 -33.88
CA LEU A 651 3.37 5.75 -33.59
C LEU A 651 1.83 5.75 -33.68
N LYS A 652 1.17 6.87 -33.34
CA LYS A 652 -0.30 7.00 -33.47
C LYS A 652 -0.78 7.22 -34.91
N ALA A 653 0.13 7.37 -35.87
CA ALA A 653 -0.21 7.62 -37.27
C ALA A 653 0.00 6.39 -38.16
N ASP A 654 0.54 5.30 -37.60
CA ASP A 654 0.79 4.02 -38.30
C ASP A 654 -0.21 2.90 -37.91
N ASP A 655 -1.22 3.22 -37.09
CA ASP A 655 -2.49 2.47 -36.92
C ASP A 655 -3.60 3.17 -37.73
#